data_AF-A0A938Y0L2-F1
#
_entry.id   AF-A0A938Y0L2-F1
#
_cell.length_a   1.000
_cell.length_b   1.000
_cell.length_c   1.000
_cell.angle_alpha   90.00
_cell.angle_beta   90.00
_cell.angle_gamma   90.00
#
_symmetry.space_group_name_H-M   'P 1'
#
loop_
_entity.id
_entity.type
_entity.pdbx_description
1 polymer ?
#
loop_
_entity_poly.entity_id
_entity_poly.type
_entity_poly.pdbx_seq_one_letter_code
_entity_poly.pdbx_strand_id
1 'polypeptide(L)'
;MAKIAGSVMLSGTLLWTAMPTQAAVQWLPYTDISKNWAKKEIVSAVEKGLFVAGKENPRFFPQRPMTRAEFLTLLDRLFTLGQDQLYSLTLTSGADHLVETNGTEEPYLPYRDVDRLTWMYEPILRVSVVLERLYGPQAIQNIFPGKEFHPEQPITWQESANLIQMFVTAAPEKKALQILSERGWLDGNQSKPLTRADAAVLADKVSAYLEQGEVLPLLDYDGQKFPQVPYIENIFPLFYGYLKNSTGDDKVFLDSVTAVSNQMDNPDTYRRLEALGKAGYPNQVGIHYYLSWNPDTDLSQNLNEAIAAIDAYYADKIVIPETLKLLMANVYDICLQIEYTDPQIYEQTLPRLYGYEQKMKQGSEEWQQWAIYIAALEMKSGAMDKALAHYQQLTEIDAGLINTVYYLANQGRLGEAEEVLDNAGKRLKPDRKQLLITLADELNSLKKQPDYIRDLAYALKRTEAVRGYKVTGESTLSGYLFHYTQVFDEKTKASHTTGFFQSPYKLVKEKLETYDDYRNNVQYSYDFEQQKWTKTKTGSFDYLHEWVESQSVEQRAEQLGARYLQQSFGSYDVITEWIPGDKLVKSADSIEFDSARIKRVPMYVNKYYVDRRSGFVVRHIWRYEEVYDSNEYAAYSGQETYGDYDQVKMVIPATISEQAGEEK
;
A
#
# COMPACT_ATOMS: atom_id res chain seq x y z
N MET A 1 -4.75 25.66 -7.46
CA MET A 1 -4.02 24.54 -8.09
C MET A 1 -3.49 23.65 -6.98
N ALA A 2 -4.02 22.44 -6.88
CA ALA A 2 -3.66 21.49 -5.85
C ALA A 2 -2.25 20.96 -6.15
N LYS A 3 -1.29 21.34 -5.32
CA LYS A 3 0.04 20.75 -5.32
C LYS A 3 -0.12 19.29 -4.93
N ILE A 4 0.42 18.38 -5.75
CA ILE A 4 0.59 16.98 -5.38
C ILE A 4 1.44 16.97 -4.11
N ALA A 5 0.80 16.60 -3.00
CA ALA A 5 1.45 16.29 -1.75
C ALA A 5 2.11 14.91 -1.87
N GLY A 6 3.25 14.86 -2.55
CA GLY A 6 4.24 13.81 -2.37
C GLY A 6 5.27 14.32 -1.39
N SER A 7 5.23 13.86 -0.14
CA SER A 7 6.22 14.16 0.89
C SER A 7 7.58 13.56 0.49
N VAL A 8 8.33 14.27 -0.36
CA VAL A 8 9.74 14.00 -0.60
C VAL A 8 10.52 14.62 0.56
N MET A 9 11.05 13.79 1.46
CA MET A 9 12.06 14.24 2.41
C MET A 9 13.25 14.80 1.63
N LEU A 10 13.39 16.13 1.63
CA LEU A 10 14.60 16.82 1.21
C LEU A 10 15.74 16.42 2.15
N SER A 11 16.58 15.48 1.73
CA SER A 11 17.93 15.36 2.26
C SER A 11 18.79 16.43 1.59
N GLY A 12 19.10 17.48 2.33
CA GLY A 12 19.96 18.57 1.85
C GLY A 12 21.38 18.08 1.64
N THR A 13 21.85 18.08 0.39
CA THR A 13 23.24 17.73 0.06
C THR A 13 24.02 18.99 -0.28
N LEU A 14 24.96 19.35 0.59
CA LEU A 14 25.96 20.39 0.39
C LEU A 14 26.85 20.07 -0.84
N LEU A 15 27.11 21.09 -1.65
CA LEU A 15 28.09 21.11 -2.75
C LEU A 15 29.46 20.57 -2.29
N TRP A 16 29.94 19.49 -2.91
CA TRP A 16 31.31 19.01 -2.73
C TRP A 16 32.13 19.25 -4.00
N THR A 17 33.10 20.16 -3.90
CA THR A 17 34.22 20.27 -4.84
C THR A 17 35.02 18.96 -4.86
N ALA A 18 35.36 18.45 -6.05
CA ALA A 18 36.17 17.25 -6.22
C ALA A 18 37.51 17.36 -5.47
N MET A 19 37.57 16.74 -4.30
CA MET A 19 38.82 16.49 -3.58
C MET A 19 39.43 15.17 -4.06
N PRO A 20 40.77 15.02 -4.01
CA PRO A 20 41.42 13.75 -4.29
C PRO A 20 40.79 12.67 -3.41
N THR A 21 40.60 11.47 -3.97
CA THR A 21 40.04 10.29 -3.31
C THR A 21 40.89 9.89 -2.11
N GLN A 22 40.68 10.57 -0.98
CA GLN A 22 41.03 10.08 0.33
C GLN A 22 40.20 8.80 0.50
N ALA A 23 40.85 7.65 0.61
CA ALA A 23 40.17 6.40 0.96
C ALA A 23 39.27 6.71 2.16
N ALA A 24 37.96 6.66 1.95
CA ALA A 24 36.99 6.93 3.01
C ALA A 24 37.34 5.98 4.16
N VAL A 25 37.67 6.54 5.33
CA VAL A 25 37.85 5.74 6.53
C VAL A 25 36.49 5.08 6.76
N GLN A 26 36.38 3.79 6.46
CA GLN A 26 35.16 3.03 6.68
C GLN A 26 34.88 3.07 8.18
N TRP A 27 33.92 3.91 8.60
CA TRP A 27 33.49 3.97 9.98
C TRP A 27 32.93 2.60 10.36
N LEU A 28 33.48 2.01 11.42
CA LEU A 28 32.97 0.76 11.97
C LEU A 28 32.15 1.08 13.21
N PRO A 29 30.84 0.79 13.22
CA PRO A 29 29.98 1.08 14.37
C PRO A 29 30.38 0.29 15.62
N TYR A 30 31.05 -0.86 15.45
CA TYR A 30 31.45 -1.75 16.55
C TYR A 30 32.89 -2.23 16.40
N THR A 31 33.56 -2.48 17.53
CA THR A 31 34.98 -2.86 17.55
C THR A 31 35.24 -4.34 17.23
N ASP A 32 34.24 -5.20 17.42
CA ASP A 32 34.35 -6.66 17.31
C ASP A 32 33.78 -7.24 15.99
N ILE A 33 33.40 -6.38 15.03
CA ILE A 33 32.84 -6.82 13.73
C ILE A 33 33.85 -6.81 12.57
N SER A 34 35.06 -6.30 12.77
CA SER A 34 36.04 -6.05 11.69
C SER A 34 36.38 -7.29 10.84
N LYS A 35 36.40 -8.48 11.46
CA LYS A 35 36.64 -9.77 10.81
C LYS A 35 35.39 -10.67 10.76
N ASN A 36 34.21 -10.11 11.07
CA ASN A 36 32.98 -10.88 11.07
C ASN A 36 32.46 -11.08 9.65
N TRP A 37 31.87 -12.24 9.38
CA TRP A 37 31.27 -12.57 8.09
C TRP A 37 30.05 -11.66 7.76
N ALA A 38 29.30 -11.23 8.79
CA ALA A 38 28.14 -10.34 8.67
C ALA A 38 28.52 -8.85 8.78
N LYS A 39 29.80 -8.49 8.63
CA LYS A 39 30.28 -7.11 8.84
C LYS A 39 29.48 -6.10 8.00
N LYS A 40 29.25 -6.41 6.72
CA LYS A 40 28.59 -5.50 5.78
C LYS A 40 27.14 -5.27 6.18
N GLU A 41 26.43 -6.35 6.50
CA GLU A 41 25.02 -6.36 6.88
C GLU A 41 24.81 -5.68 8.23
N ILE A 42 25.73 -5.86 9.19
CA ILE A 42 25.70 -5.14 10.48
C ILE A 42 25.87 -3.63 10.26
N VAL A 43 26.80 -3.20 9.39
CA VAL A 43 26.99 -1.78 9.08
C VAL A 43 25.75 -1.20 8.40
N SER A 44 25.24 -1.86 7.36
CA SER A 44 23.99 -1.49 6.66
C SER A 44 22.82 -1.36 7.63
N ALA A 45 22.64 -2.33 8.54
CA ALA A 45 21.57 -2.29 9.52
C ALA A 45 21.72 -1.15 10.54
N VAL A 46 22.95 -0.68 10.84
CA VAL A 46 23.15 0.53 11.66
C VAL A 46 22.81 1.80 10.86
N GLU A 47 23.24 1.88 9.59
CA GLU A 47 22.93 2.99 8.69
C GLU A 47 21.41 3.16 8.48
N LYS A 48 20.68 2.05 8.42
CA LYS A 48 19.22 1.98 8.34
C LYS A 48 18.50 2.15 9.69
N GLY A 49 19.24 2.37 10.79
CA GLY A 49 18.66 2.56 12.14
C GLY A 49 18.09 1.29 12.79
N LEU A 50 18.31 0.11 12.22
CA LEU A 50 17.83 -1.19 12.73
C LEU A 50 18.62 -1.65 13.96
N PHE A 51 19.91 -1.31 14.03
CA PHE A 51 20.75 -1.47 15.23
C PHE A 51 21.33 -0.13 15.68
N VAL A 52 21.50 0.02 16.99
CA VAL A 52 22.03 1.26 17.59
C VAL A 52 23.51 1.10 17.92
N ALA A 53 24.34 1.99 17.39
CA ALA A 53 25.74 2.13 17.80
C ALA A 53 25.85 3.22 18.88
N GLY A 54 26.41 2.87 20.05
CA GLY A 54 26.74 3.83 21.09
C GLY A 54 27.90 4.76 20.70
N LYS A 55 28.00 5.90 21.39
CA LYS A 55 28.99 6.95 21.08
C LYS A 55 30.45 6.55 21.36
N GLU A 56 30.68 5.53 22.19
CA GLU A 56 32.02 5.08 22.58
C GLU A 56 32.24 3.59 22.25
N ASN A 57 32.94 3.30 21.13
CA ASN A 57 33.50 2.00 20.75
C ASN A 57 32.70 0.75 21.21
N PRO A 58 31.39 0.64 20.89
CA PRO A 58 30.56 -0.45 21.40
C PRO A 58 30.99 -1.80 20.80
N ARG A 59 30.64 -2.88 21.49
CA ARG A 59 30.74 -4.25 20.97
C ARG A 59 29.37 -4.74 20.52
N PHE A 60 29.31 -5.40 19.38
CA PHE A 60 28.09 -5.96 18.81
C PHE A 60 27.76 -7.35 19.37
N PHE A 61 28.77 -8.13 19.73
CA PHE A 61 28.69 -9.55 20.13
C PHE A 61 28.02 -10.44 19.07
N PRO A 62 28.58 -10.54 17.86
CA PRO A 62 27.90 -11.17 16.73
C PRO A 62 27.53 -12.64 16.94
N GLN A 63 28.31 -13.40 17.70
CA GLN A 63 28.04 -14.82 18.01
C GLN A 63 27.10 -15.01 19.20
N ARG A 64 26.72 -13.95 19.92
CA ARG A 64 25.78 -14.08 21.03
C ARG A 64 24.39 -14.41 20.47
N PRO A 65 23.68 -15.39 21.06
CA PRO A 65 22.26 -15.58 20.77
C PRO A 65 21.46 -14.30 21.00
N MET A 66 20.62 -13.94 20.05
CA MET A 66 19.71 -12.80 20.18
C MET A 66 18.51 -13.17 21.05
N THR A 67 18.07 -12.30 21.95
CA THR A 67 16.91 -12.59 22.79
C THR A 67 15.60 -12.33 22.04
N ARG A 68 14.49 -12.90 22.53
CA ARG A 68 13.15 -12.65 21.97
C ARG A 68 12.81 -11.15 21.97
N ALA A 69 13.06 -10.45 23.08
CA ALA A 69 12.80 -9.01 23.18
C ALA A 69 13.63 -8.18 22.19
N GLU A 70 14.91 -8.51 22.03
CA GLU A 70 15.79 -7.85 21.06
C GLU A 70 15.27 -8.04 19.63
N PHE A 71 14.84 -9.27 19.29
CA PHE A 71 14.37 -9.59 17.95
C PHE A 71 13.05 -8.91 17.61
N LEU A 72 12.08 -8.86 18.54
CA LEU A 72 10.82 -8.13 18.30
C LEU A 72 11.07 -6.62 18.16
N THR A 73 12.06 -6.07 18.86
CA THR A 73 12.46 -4.68 18.67
C THR A 73 13.09 -4.42 17.29
N LEU A 74 13.84 -5.38 16.76
CA LEU A 74 14.35 -5.33 15.39
C LEU A 74 13.20 -5.38 14.36
N LEU A 75 12.22 -6.26 14.58
CA LEU A 75 11.05 -6.39 13.71
C LEU A 75 10.17 -5.15 13.70
N ASP A 76 9.96 -4.53 14.85
CA ASP A 76 9.23 -3.26 14.97
C ASP A 76 9.86 -2.15 14.10
N ARG A 77 11.21 -2.06 14.10
CA ARG A 77 11.94 -1.13 13.24
C ARG A 77 11.83 -1.50 11.76
N LEU A 78 11.91 -2.79 11.41
CA LEU A 78 11.69 -3.26 10.03
C LEU A 78 10.27 -2.94 9.54
N PHE A 79 9.27 -3.13 10.40
CA PHE A 79 7.88 -2.78 10.10
C PHE A 79 7.74 -1.28 9.87
N THR A 80 8.36 -0.46 10.71
CA THR A 80 8.37 1.00 10.54
C THR A 80 9.00 1.42 9.20
N LEU A 81 10.09 0.75 8.77
CA LEU A 81 10.72 1.00 7.47
C LEU A 81 9.85 0.60 6.27
N GLY A 82 9.03 -0.44 6.41
CA GLY A 82 8.21 -1.00 5.32
C GLY A 82 6.70 -0.85 5.51
N GLN A 83 6.26 0.09 6.34
CA GLN A 83 4.85 0.20 6.72
C GLN A 83 3.95 0.49 5.51
N ASP A 84 4.43 1.29 4.55
CA ASP A 84 3.67 1.68 3.37
C ASP A 84 3.44 0.47 2.45
N GLN A 85 4.43 -0.40 2.32
CA GLN A 85 4.34 -1.64 1.54
C GLN A 85 3.40 -2.67 2.19
N LEU A 86 3.20 -2.60 3.50
CA LEU A 86 2.34 -3.51 4.26
C LEU A 86 0.94 -2.96 4.54
N TYR A 87 0.71 -1.66 4.30
CA TYR A 87 -0.53 -0.97 4.62
C TYR A 87 -1.76 -1.66 4.02
N SER A 88 -1.67 -2.13 2.78
CA SER A 88 -2.77 -2.85 2.12
C SER A 88 -3.17 -4.14 2.83
N LEU A 89 -2.26 -4.77 3.57
CA LEU A 89 -2.50 -5.98 4.37
C LEU A 89 -2.90 -5.68 5.81
N THR A 90 -2.30 -4.66 6.44
CA THR A 90 -2.50 -4.39 7.87
C THR A 90 -3.61 -3.39 8.15
N LEU A 91 -3.89 -2.48 7.21
CA LEU A 91 -4.72 -1.30 7.38
C LEU A 91 -4.27 -0.41 8.56
N THR A 92 -2.96 -0.38 8.81
CA THR A 92 -2.34 0.42 9.88
C THR A 92 -1.28 1.34 9.28
N SER A 93 -1.47 2.65 9.39
CA SER A 93 -0.51 3.67 8.98
C SER A 93 0.38 4.13 10.13
N GLY A 94 1.45 4.86 9.81
CA GLY A 94 2.36 5.47 10.78
C GLY A 94 1.70 6.35 11.85
N ALA A 95 0.54 6.93 11.53
CA ALA A 95 -0.24 7.77 12.44
C ALA A 95 -1.22 6.96 13.31
N ASP A 96 -1.49 5.71 12.95
CA ASP A 96 -2.33 4.77 13.71
C ASP A 96 -1.52 4.04 14.78
N HIS A 97 -0.20 4.27 14.85
CA HIS A 97 0.68 3.76 15.90
C HIS A 97 0.24 4.33 17.25
N LEU A 98 -0.67 3.58 17.90
CA LEU A 98 -1.30 3.85 19.20
C LEU A 98 -2.58 4.73 19.18
N VAL A 99 -3.09 5.13 18.00
CA VAL A 99 -4.28 6.01 17.89
C VAL A 99 -5.31 5.48 16.90
N GLU A 100 -5.96 4.39 17.29
CA GLU A 100 -7.36 4.04 17.06
C GLU A 100 -7.54 2.74 17.88
N THR A 101 -7.82 2.85 19.18
CA THR A 101 -9.21 2.90 19.64
C THR A 101 -9.38 3.69 20.94
N ASN A 102 -10.41 4.52 20.95
CA ASN A 102 -10.76 5.39 22.06
C ASN A 102 -11.34 4.63 23.28
N GLY A 103 -10.59 4.55 24.38
CA GLY A 103 -11.10 4.85 25.72
C GLY A 103 -12.08 3.86 26.38
N THR A 104 -11.59 2.67 26.72
CA THR A 104 -11.48 2.21 28.14
C THR A 104 -10.31 1.25 28.38
N GLU A 105 -9.76 0.57 27.35
CA GLU A 105 -8.61 -0.32 27.51
C GLU A 105 -7.62 -0.17 26.34
N GLU A 106 -6.41 0.34 26.63
CA GLU A 106 -5.28 0.30 25.70
C GLU A 106 -4.97 -1.18 25.34
N PRO A 107 -4.60 -1.49 24.08
CA PRO A 107 -4.16 -2.84 23.74
C PRO A 107 -3.00 -3.21 24.66
N TYR A 108 -3.09 -4.39 25.26
CA TYR A 108 -2.12 -4.86 26.22
C TYR A 108 -1.51 -6.17 25.75
N LEU A 109 -0.24 -6.38 26.11
CA LEU A 109 0.40 -7.66 25.84
C LEU A 109 -0.27 -8.78 26.65
N PRO A 110 -0.50 -9.96 26.05
CA PRO A 110 -1.08 -11.09 26.76
C PRO A 110 -0.10 -11.76 27.75
N TYR A 111 1.06 -11.16 27.97
CA TYR A 111 2.17 -11.67 28.75
C TYR A 111 2.35 -10.90 30.06
N ARG A 112 2.55 -11.62 31.16
CA ARG A 112 2.65 -11.03 32.52
C ARG A 112 4.06 -10.60 32.90
N ASP A 113 5.07 -11.07 32.19
CA ASP A 113 6.50 -10.87 32.44
C ASP A 113 7.12 -9.78 31.54
N VAL A 114 6.29 -9.05 30.78
CA VAL A 114 6.71 -7.88 30.00
C VAL A 114 6.04 -6.64 30.60
N ASP A 115 6.78 -5.92 31.45
CA ASP A 115 6.29 -4.75 32.15
C ASP A 115 6.21 -3.51 31.23
N ARG A 116 5.14 -2.71 31.34
CA ARG A 116 4.88 -1.51 30.52
C ARG A 116 5.99 -0.46 30.59
N LEU A 117 6.76 -0.43 31.68
CA LEU A 117 7.84 0.53 31.91
C LEU A 117 9.19 0.06 31.35
N THR A 118 9.22 -1.08 30.65
CA THR A 118 10.44 -1.61 30.02
C THR A 118 10.57 -1.17 28.58
N TRP A 119 11.81 -1.01 28.12
CA TRP A 119 12.14 -0.61 26.74
C TRP A 119 11.56 -1.53 25.65
N MET A 120 11.20 -2.76 26.02
CA MET A 120 10.74 -3.79 25.10
C MET A 120 9.21 -3.83 24.96
N TYR A 121 8.44 -3.23 25.89
CA TYR A 121 6.99 -3.36 25.89
C TYR A 121 6.36 -2.83 24.60
N GLU A 122 6.68 -1.59 24.25
CA GLU A 122 6.12 -0.89 23.09
C GLU A 122 6.43 -1.60 21.75
N PRO A 123 7.69 -1.98 21.45
CA PRO A 123 7.98 -2.76 20.25
C PRO A 123 7.25 -4.12 20.20
N ILE A 124 7.18 -4.83 21.32
CA ILE A 124 6.48 -6.13 21.37
C ILE A 124 4.97 -5.93 21.17
N LEU A 125 4.39 -4.87 21.73
CA LEU A 125 2.98 -4.53 21.55
C LEU A 125 2.67 -4.22 20.09
N ARG A 126 3.46 -3.38 19.43
CA ARG A 126 3.26 -3.06 18.00
C ARG A 126 3.36 -4.30 17.12
N VAL A 127 4.38 -5.15 17.33
CA VAL A 127 4.48 -6.42 16.61
C VAL A 127 3.27 -7.32 16.89
N SER A 128 2.80 -7.39 18.14
CA SER A 128 1.59 -8.16 18.50
C SER A 128 0.36 -7.67 17.74
N VAL A 129 0.15 -6.35 17.66
CA VAL A 129 -0.97 -5.74 16.92
C VAL A 129 -0.89 -6.06 15.43
N VAL A 130 0.29 -5.94 14.82
CA VAL A 130 0.49 -6.29 13.40
C VAL A 130 0.19 -7.76 13.16
N LEU A 131 0.67 -8.66 14.02
CA LEU A 131 0.36 -10.09 13.92
C LEU A 131 -1.13 -10.36 14.07
N GLU A 132 -1.83 -9.67 14.98
CA GLU A 132 -3.28 -9.80 15.10
C GLU A 132 -4.02 -9.30 13.86
N ARG A 133 -3.57 -8.20 13.25
CA ARG A 133 -4.15 -7.71 12.00
C ARG A 133 -3.96 -8.71 10.86
N LEU A 134 -2.82 -9.38 10.77
CA LEU A 134 -2.52 -10.32 9.68
C LEU A 134 -3.07 -11.73 9.90
N TYR A 135 -3.12 -12.20 11.14
CA TYR A 135 -3.31 -13.62 11.46
C TYR A 135 -4.38 -13.89 12.51
N GLY A 136 -5.03 -12.86 13.03
CA GLY A 136 -6.15 -12.96 13.95
C GLY A 136 -5.78 -12.98 15.44
N PRO A 137 -6.80 -13.09 16.31
CA PRO A 137 -6.61 -12.97 17.75
C PRO A 137 -5.54 -13.90 18.29
N GLN A 138 -4.72 -13.42 19.24
CA GLN A 138 -3.69 -14.21 19.91
C GLN A 138 -2.61 -14.78 18.96
N ALA A 139 -2.41 -14.19 17.77
CA ALA A 139 -1.40 -14.63 16.81
C ALA A 139 0.01 -14.76 17.43
N ILE A 140 0.42 -13.80 18.26
CA ILE A 140 1.71 -13.84 18.96
C ILE A 140 1.83 -15.04 19.92
N GLN A 141 0.73 -15.48 20.55
CA GLN A 141 0.71 -16.62 21.45
C GLN A 141 0.79 -17.97 20.72
N ASN A 142 0.48 -18.01 19.43
CA ASN A 142 0.79 -19.18 18.60
C ASN A 142 2.30 -19.33 18.34
N ILE A 143 3.07 -18.23 18.46
CA ILE A 143 4.54 -18.23 18.35
C ILE A 143 5.18 -18.45 19.72
N PHE A 144 4.70 -17.74 20.74
CA PHE A 144 5.18 -17.83 22.13
C PHE A 144 4.02 -18.23 23.04
N PRO A 145 3.77 -19.54 23.22
CA PRO A 145 2.64 -20.03 24.00
C PRO A 145 2.76 -19.74 25.48
N GLY A 146 1.62 -19.50 26.14
CA GLY A 146 1.53 -19.32 27.58
C GLY A 146 1.22 -17.89 28.01
N LYS A 147 1.39 -17.64 29.32
CA LYS A 147 1.18 -16.33 29.95
C LYS A 147 2.48 -15.56 30.19
N GLU A 148 3.62 -16.16 29.84
CA GLU A 148 4.95 -15.59 29.98
C GLU A 148 5.64 -15.61 28.60
N PHE A 149 6.28 -14.50 28.25
CA PHE A 149 6.97 -14.28 26.99
C PHE A 149 8.43 -14.73 27.06
N HIS A 150 9.05 -14.70 28.24
CA HIS A 150 10.47 -14.93 28.49
C HIS A 150 11.37 -14.04 27.62
N PRO A 151 11.37 -12.70 27.84
CA PRO A 151 12.03 -11.74 26.95
C PRO A 151 13.54 -11.97 26.76
N GLU A 152 14.21 -12.50 27.78
CA GLU A 152 15.66 -12.79 27.77
C GLU A 152 16.01 -14.16 27.15
N GLN A 153 15.01 -14.98 26.84
CA GLN A 153 15.24 -16.28 26.21
C GLN A 153 15.81 -16.08 24.79
N PRO A 154 16.84 -16.84 24.39
CA PRO A 154 17.31 -16.84 23.01
C PRO A 154 16.20 -17.20 22.03
N ILE A 155 16.04 -16.41 20.96
CA ILE A 155 15.07 -16.69 19.91
C ILE A 155 15.57 -17.84 19.02
N THR A 156 14.66 -18.72 18.64
CA THR A 156 14.92 -19.83 17.72
C THR A 156 14.70 -19.43 16.27
N TRP A 157 15.27 -20.18 15.33
CA TRP A 157 15.00 -19.98 13.89
C TRP A 157 13.53 -20.13 13.53
N GLN A 158 12.82 -21.06 14.16
CA GLN A 158 11.40 -21.29 13.90
C GLN A 158 10.53 -20.10 14.35
N GLU A 159 10.78 -19.57 15.55
CA GLU A 159 10.09 -18.36 16.05
C GLU A 159 10.40 -17.17 15.15
N SER A 160 11.66 -16.99 14.79
CA SER A 160 12.11 -15.91 13.89
C SER A 160 11.42 -15.98 12.53
N ALA A 161 11.30 -17.19 11.96
CA ALA A 161 10.62 -17.40 10.69
C ALA A 161 9.12 -17.08 10.77
N ASN A 162 8.45 -17.55 11.83
CA ASN A 162 7.03 -17.29 12.06
C ASN A 162 6.72 -15.80 12.27
N LEU A 163 7.71 -15.00 12.68
CA LEU A 163 7.57 -13.55 12.75
C LEU A 163 7.84 -12.88 11.41
N ILE A 164 8.93 -13.25 10.72
CA ILE A 164 9.35 -12.59 9.47
C ILE A 164 8.39 -12.83 8.31
N GLN A 165 7.63 -13.93 8.32
CA GLN A 165 6.59 -14.15 7.30
C GLN A 165 5.57 -13.00 7.22
N MET A 166 5.44 -12.14 8.24
CA MET A 166 4.58 -10.96 8.19
C MET A 166 4.93 -9.99 7.05
N PHE A 167 6.19 -10.01 6.60
CA PHE A 167 6.69 -9.11 5.56
C PHE A 167 6.44 -9.63 4.13
N VAL A 168 5.95 -10.85 3.96
CA VAL A 168 5.82 -11.48 2.63
C VAL A 168 4.44 -12.07 2.42
N THR A 169 4.02 -12.14 1.16
CA THR A 169 2.87 -12.95 0.74
C THR A 169 3.33 -14.34 0.36
N ALA A 170 2.50 -15.34 0.68
CA ALA A 170 2.73 -16.72 0.34
C ALA A 170 1.40 -17.48 0.33
N ALA A 171 1.37 -18.63 -0.34
CA ALA A 171 0.22 -19.51 -0.29
C ALA A 171 -0.04 -20.01 1.16
N PRO A 172 -1.32 -20.07 1.60
CA PRO A 172 -1.68 -20.32 3.00
C PRO A 172 -1.21 -21.68 3.55
N GLU A 173 -0.94 -22.65 2.68
CA GLU A 173 -0.42 -23.97 3.02
C GLU A 173 1.10 -23.99 3.28
N LYS A 174 1.85 -22.98 2.82
CA LYS A 174 3.30 -22.93 3.01
C LYS A 174 3.64 -22.57 4.46
N LYS A 175 4.59 -23.29 5.05
CA LYS A 175 5.10 -22.97 6.39
C LYS A 175 6.14 -21.86 6.32
N ALA A 176 6.24 -21.04 7.37
CA ALA A 176 7.19 -19.92 7.44
C ALA A 176 8.64 -20.29 7.06
N LEU A 177 9.19 -21.38 7.58
CA LEU A 177 10.55 -21.83 7.22
C LEU A 177 10.70 -22.16 5.73
N GLN A 178 9.67 -22.74 5.11
CA GLN A 178 9.68 -23.04 3.68
C GLN A 178 9.69 -21.73 2.87
N ILE A 179 8.82 -20.79 3.22
CA ILE A 179 8.73 -19.47 2.55
C ILE A 179 10.08 -18.77 2.55
N LEU A 180 10.73 -18.71 3.72
CA LEU A 180 12.01 -18.01 3.85
C LEU A 180 13.19 -18.77 3.24
N SER A 181 13.12 -20.11 3.17
CA SER A 181 14.13 -20.92 2.49
C SER A 181 14.07 -20.74 0.97
N GLU A 182 12.88 -20.72 0.37
CA GLU A 182 12.69 -20.45 -1.07
C GLU A 182 13.26 -19.09 -1.48
N ARG A 183 13.06 -18.07 -0.61
CA ARG A 183 13.62 -16.72 -0.77
C ARG A 183 15.13 -16.65 -0.52
N GLY A 184 15.75 -17.69 0.05
CA GLY A 184 17.16 -17.72 0.44
C GLY A 184 17.46 -16.77 1.60
N TRP A 185 16.51 -16.57 2.51
CA TRP A 185 16.67 -15.70 3.68
C TRP A 185 17.21 -16.47 4.87
N LEU A 186 16.93 -17.78 4.97
CA LEU A 186 17.43 -18.65 6.03
C LEU A 186 18.25 -19.82 5.46
N ASP A 187 19.57 -19.77 5.66
CA ASP A 187 20.53 -20.79 5.19
C ASP A 187 21.33 -21.43 6.35
N GLY A 188 20.99 -21.09 7.60
CA GLY A 188 21.75 -21.44 8.80
C GLY A 188 21.41 -22.80 9.42
N ASN A 189 22.20 -23.21 10.42
CA ASN A 189 21.91 -24.40 11.22
C ASN A 189 20.70 -24.16 12.14
N GLN A 190 19.53 -24.59 11.67
CA GLN A 190 18.23 -24.43 12.33
C GLN A 190 18.15 -25.05 13.74
N SER A 191 19.11 -25.89 14.13
CA SER A 191 19.17 -26.51 15.47
C SER A 191 19.70 -25.61 16.58
N LYS A 192 20.31 -24.46 16.26
CA LYS A 192 20.85 -23.50 17.25
C LYS A 192 19.97 -22.25 17.37
N PRO A 193 20.01 -21.50 18.48
CA PRO A 193 19.39 -20.18 18.55
C PRO A 193 19.96 -19.22 17.49
N LEU A 194 19.15 -18.26 17.05
CA LEU A 194 19.56 -17.22 16.10
C LEU A 194 20.60 -16.30 16.76
N THR A 195 21.74 -16.08 16.11
CA THR A 195 22.73 -15.12 16.63
C THR A 195 22.41 -13.70 16.19
N ARG A 196 23.01 -12.69 16.86
CA ARG A 196 22.87 -11.29 16.45
C ARG A 196 23.38 -11.03 15.03
N ALA A 197 24.44 -11.74 14.60
CA ALA A 197 24.93 -11.65 13.23
C ALA A 197 23.92 -12.20 12.22
N ASP A 198 23.30 -13.35 12.52
CA ASP A 198 22.26 -13.92 11.67
C ASP A 198 21.05 -12.99 11.55
N ALA A 199 20.63 -12.39 12.67
CA ALA A 199 19.53 -11.43 12.69
C ALA A 199 19.83 -10.16 11.87
N ALA A 200 21.07 -9.66 11.89
CA ALA A 200 21.48 -8.52 11.07
C ALA A 200 21.41 -8.85 9.57
N VAL A 201 21.86 -10.04 9.17
CA VAL A 201 21.79 -10.49 7.77
C VAL A 201 20.33 -10.65 7.32
N LEU A 202 19.49 -11.19 8.20
CA LEU A 202 18.08 -11.37 7.92
C LEU A 202 17.34 -10.03 7.80
N ALA A 203 17.65 -9.08 8.68
CA ALA A 203 17.11 -7.73 8.61
C ALA A 203 17.57 -6.98 7.35
N ASP A 204 18.84 -7.13 6.95
CA ASP A 204 19.33 -6.55 5.70
C ASP A 204 18.56 -7.10 4.49
N LYS A 205 18.35 -8.42 4.41
CA LYS A 205 17.54 -9.06 3.35
C LYS A 205 16.09 -8.59 3.33
N VAL A 206 15.44 -8.50 4.50
CA VAL A 206 14.05 -8.00 4.62
C VAL A 206 13.98 -6.53 4.22
N SER A 207 14.90 -5.69 4.70
CA SER A 207 14.92 -4.26 4.34
C SER A 207 15.14 -4.05 2.84
N ALA A 208 16.07 -4.79 2.24
CA ALA A 208 16.30 -4.71 0.79
C ALA A 208 15.08 -5.16 -0.01
N TYR A 209 14.33 -6.16 0.48
CA TYR A 209 13.06 -6.57 -0.13
C TYR A 209 12.00 -5.47 -0.07
N LEU A 210 11.83 -4.82 1.09
CA LEU A 210 10.87 -3.74 1.27
C LEU A 210 11.26 -2.47 0.47
N GLU A 211 12.56 -2.23 0.29
CA GLU A 211 13.08 -1.14 -0.56
C GLU A 211 12.85 -1.41 -2.07
N GLN A 212 12.82 -2.67 -2.49
CA GLN A 212 12.68 -3.05 -3.91
C GLN A 212 11.26 -2.95 -4.45
N GLY A 213 10.24 -2.97 -3.60
CA GLY A 213 8.86 -2.86 -4.04
C GLY A 213 7.85 -3.46 -3.08
N GLU A 214 6.60 -3.48 -3.53
CA GLU A 214 5.45 -3.85 -2.71
C GLU A 214 5.30 -5.37 -2.50
N VAL A 215 4.60 -5.72 -1.43
CA VAL A 215 4.26 -7.12 -1.07
C VAL A 215 3.18 -7.72 -1.99
N LEU A 216 2.37 -6.86 -2.63
CA LEU A 216 1.34 -7.22 -3.61
C LEU A 216 1.50 -6.37 -4.89
N PRO A 217 2.53 -6.64 -5.71
CA PRO A 217 2.85 -5.82 -6.88
C PRO A 217 1.73 -5.73 -7.93
N LEU A 218 0.79 -6.69 -8.00
CA LEU A 218 -0.34 -6.67 -8.94
C LEU A 218 -1.65 -6.12 -8.33
N LEU A 219 -1.68 -5.77 -7.04
CA LEU A 219 -2.85 -5.16 -6.41
C LEU A 219 -2.95 -3.68 -6.79
N ASP A 220 -4.08 -3.29 -7.38
CA ASP A 220 -4.40 -1.94 -7.85
C ASP A 220 -5.86 -1.62 -7.49
N TYR A 221 -6.09 -1.28 -6.22
CA TYR A 221 -7.45 -1.09 -5.70
C TYR A 221 -8.01 0.31 -5.95
N ASP A 222 -7.16 1.30 -6.22
CA ASP A 222 -7.54 2.68 -6.52
C ASP A 222 -7.49 3.02 -8.03
N GLY A 223 -6.98 2.10 -8.86
CA GLY A 223 -6.84 2.25 -10.30
C GLY A 223 -5.74 3.23 -10.73
N GLN A 224 -4.88 3.66 -9.80
CA GLN A 224 -3.83 4.66 -10.07
C GLN A 224 -2.45 4.03 -10.23
N LYS A 225 -2.28 2.77 -9.80
CA LYS A 225 -0.98 2.12 -9.80
C LYS A 225 -0.50 1.75 -11.21
N PHE A 226 -1.41 1.49 -12.13
CA PHE A 226 -1.07 1.03 -13.48
C PHE A 226 -1.41 2.06 -14.58
N PRO A 227 -0.61 2.14 -15.66
CA PRO A 227 0.64 1.38 -15.90
C PRO A 227 1.82 1.86 -15.04
N GLN A 228 2.67 0.92 -14.63
CA GLN A 228 3.95 1.23 -13.98
C GLN A 228 4.96 1.74 -15.00
N VAL A 229 5.76 2.73 -14.62
CA VAL A 229 6.87 3.26 -15.43
C VAL A 229 8.17 3.21 -14.63
N PRO A 230 9.35 3.18 -15.28
CA PRO A 230 10.63 3.11 -14.56
C PRO A 230 10.85 4.31 -13.63
N TYR A 231 11.40 4.05 -12.45
CA TYR A 231 11.78 5.11 -11.51
C TYR A 231 12.87 6.02 -12.10
N ILE A 232 12.71 7.33 -11.86
CA ILE A 232 13.67 8.37 -12.26
C ILE A 232 14.42 8.86 -11.01
N GLU A 233 15.71 8.51 -10.92
CA GLU A 233 16.54 8.86 -9.77
C GLU A 233 16.80 10.37 -9.65
N ASN A 234 17.08 11.03 -10.78
CA ASN A 234 17.34 12.46 -10.82
C ASN A 234 16.45 13.12 -11.88
N ILE A 235 15.38 13.78 -11.44
CA ILE A 235 14.46 14.53 -12.29
C ILE A 235 15.04 15.88 -12.76
N PHE A 236 16.10 16.40 -12.12
CA PHE A 236 16.71 17.66 -12.50
C PHE A 236 18.22 17.51 -12.79
N PRO A 237 18.61 16.76 -13.84
CA PRO A 237 20.01 16.64 -14.20
C PRO A 237 20.50 17.91 -14.90
N LEU A 238 21.81 18.11 -14.86
CA LEU A 238 22.46 19.25 -15.53
C LEU A 238 22.76 18.99 -17.01
N PHE A 239 22.44 17.80 -17.53
CA PHE A 239 22.68 17.41 -18.92
C PHE A 239 24.14 17.62 -19.36
N TYR A 240 25.10 17.30 -18.47
CA TYR A 240 26.53 17.52 -18.68
C TYR A 240 27.08 16.98 -20.01
N GLY A 241 26.50 15.90 -20.54
CA GLY A 241 26.90 15.31 -21.83
C GLY A 241 26.70 16.23 -23.04
N TYR A 242 25.91 17.30 -22.90
CA TYR A 242 25.55 18.25 -23.95
C TYR A 242 26.22 19.62 -23.79
N LEU A 243 27.00 19.83 -22.71
CA LEU A 243 27.76 21.06 -22.49
C LEU A 243 29.02 21.07 -23.36
N LYS A 244 29.34 22.20 -23.99
CA LYS A 244 30.61 22.43 -24.70
C LYS A 244 31.38 23.56 -24.01
N ASN A 245 32.65 23.31 -23.65
CA ASN A 245 33.62 24.18 -22.97
C ASN A 245 33.12 25.54 -22.45
N SER A 246 33.14 25.67 -21.12
CA SER A 246 33.02 26.87 -20.26
C SER A 246 32.98 28.24 -20.96
N THR A 247 31.78 28.66 -21.34
CA THR A 247 31.45 30.04 -21.71
C THR A 247 30.66 30.76 -20.60
N GLY A 248 30.41 32.06 -20.73
CA GLY A 248 29.50 32.78 -19.83
C GLY A 248 28.06 32.25 -19.84
N ASP A 249 27.66 31.65 -20.97
CA ASP A 249 26.32 31.09 -21.18
C ASP A 249 26.08 29.82 -20.33
N ASP A 250 27.12 29.03 -20.07
CA ASP A 250 27.04 27.85 -19.19
C ASP A 250 26.68 28.25 -17.75
N LYS A 251 27.20 29.40 -17.29
CA LYS A 251 26.84 29.93 -15.98
C LYS A 251 25.38 30.33 -15.95
N VAL A 252 24.87 31.01 -16.98
CA VAL A 252 23.47 31.43 -17.05
C VAL A 252 22.55 30.20 -17.05
N PHE A 253 22.91 29.15 -17.79
CA PHE A 253 22.18 27.88 -17.78
C PHE A 253 22.22 27.23 -16.39
N LEU A 254 23.40 27.05 -15.80
CA LEU A 254 23.57 26.41 -14.50
C LEU A 254 22.82 27.15 -13.38
N ASP A 255 22.93 28.48 -13.35
CA ASP A 255 22.23 29.32 -12.37
C ASP A 255 20.71 29.17 -12.52
N SER A 256 20.22 29.09 -13.77
CA SER A 256 18.79 28.95 -14.05
C SER A 256 18.26 27.56 -13.68
N VAL A 257 18.99 26.50 -14.05
CA VAL A 257 18.64 25.12 -13.68
C VAL A 257 18.68 24.93 -12.17
N THR A 258 19.72 25.43 -11.51
CA THR A 258 19.85 25.37 -10.05
C THR A 258 18.71 26.10 -9.35
N ALA A 259 18.21 27.20 -9.94
CA ALA A 259 17.02 27.87 -9.42
C ALA A 259 15.78 26.96 -9.53
N VAL A 260 15.54 26.32 -10.67
CA VAL A 260 14.41 25.38 -10.85
C VAL A 260 14.52 24.19 -9.88
N SER A 261 15.69 23.53 -9.81
CA SER A 261 15.89 22.36 -8.94
C SER A 261 15.67 22.67 -7.46
N ASN A 262 15.98 23.89 -7.02
CA ASN A 262 15.81 24.33 -5.63
C ASN A 262 14.47 25.05 -5.37
N GLN A 263 13.55 25.08 -6.35
CA GLN A 263 12.27 25.80 -6.26
C GLN A 263 12.44 27.30 -5.96
N MET A 264 13.52 27.89 -6.48
CA MET A 264 13.86 29.31 -6.42
C MET A 264 13.74 29.99 -7.79
N ASP A 265 13.11 29.32 -8.76
CA ASP A 265 12.80 29.84 -10.07
C ASP A 265 11.76 30.98 -10.02
N ASN A 266 11.73 31.75 -11.11
CA ASN A 266 10.84 32.89 -11.28
C ASN A 266 10.72 33.19 -12.79
N PRO A 267 9.82 34.12 -13.21
CA PRO A 267 9.65 34.42 -14.62
C PRO A 267 10.92 34.91 -15.35
N ASP A 268 11.91 35.50 -14.66
CA ASP A 268 13.19 35.85 -15.27
C ASP A 268 14.06 34.61 -15.54
N THR A 269 13.95 33.56 -14.74
CA THR A 269 14.66 32.28 -14.94
C THR A 269 14.31 31.67 -16.29
N TYR A 270 13.01 31.54 -16.59
CA TYR A 270 12.55 30.98 -17.87
C TYR A 270 12.85 31.90 -19.06
N ARG A 271 12.73 33.24 -18.89
CA ARG A 271 13.15 34.19 -19.93
C ARG A 271 14.63 34.07 -20.28
N ARG A 272 15.51 33.80 -19.31
CA ARG A 272 16.94 33.54 -19.56
C ARG A 272 17.15 32.24 -20.33
N LEU A 273 16.45 31.17 -19.96
CA LEU A 273 16.50 29.89 -20.68
C LEU A 273 16.03 30.04 -22.14
N GLU A 274 14.92 30.73 -22.38
CA GLU A 274 14.46 31.01 -23.75
C GLU A 274 15.48 31.82 -24.56
N ALA A 275 16.08 32.84 -23.95
CA ALA A 275 17.08 33.67 -24.61
C ALA A 275 18.33 32.85 -25.00
N LEU A 276 18.79 31.97 -24.10
CA LEU A 276 19.87 31.03 -24.37
C LEU A 276 19.52 30.07 -25.52
N GLY A 277 18.32 29.49 -25.50
CA GLY A 277 17.82 28.63 -26.58
C GLY A 277 17.88 29.32 -27.93
N LYS A 278 17.31 30.53 -28.02
CA LYS A 278 17.29 31.37 -29.23
C LYS A 278 18.68 31.80 -29.69
N ALA A 279 19.63 31.96 -28.77
CA ALA A 279 21.02 32.31 -29.06
C ALA A 279 21.85 31.13 -29.61
N GLY A 280 21.28 29.92 -29.71
CA GLY A 280 21.97 28.74 -30.22
C GLY A 280 22.87 28.07 -29.18
N TYR A 281 22.53 28.18 -27.89
CA TYR A 281 23.26 27.50 -26.82
C TYR A 281 23.34 25.98 -27.08
N PRO A 282 24.50 25.31 -26.91
CA PRO A 282 24.66 23.92 -27.36
C PRO A 282 23.70 22.91 -26.71
N ASN A 283 23.40 23.05 -25.40
CA ASN A 283 22.57 22.11 -24.66
C ASN A 283 21.07 22.37 -24.86
N GLN A 284 20.61 22.22 -26.10
CA GLN A 284 19.19 22.40 -26.45
C GLN A 284 18.28 21.37 -25.76
N VAL A 285 18.79 20.16 -25.48
CA VAL A 285 18.06 19.15 -24.71
C VAL A 285 17.67 19.70 -23.33
N GLY A 286 18.64 20.22 -22.59
CA GLY A 286 18.41 20.83 -21.29
C GLY A 286 17.53 22.06 -21.37
N ILE A 287 17.72 22.95 -22.36
CA ILE A 287 16.89 24.14 -22.53
C ILE A 287 15.41 23.78 -22.66
N HIS A 288 15.07 22.94 -23.63
CA HIS A 288 13.68 22.53 -23.87
C HIS A 288 13.12 21.73 -22.69
N TYR A 289 13.93 20.88 -22.07
CA TYR A 289 13.53 20.18 -20.85
C TYR A 289 13.12 21.17 -19.76
N TYR A 290 13.99 22.10 -19.37
CA TYR A 290 13.67 23.04 -18.29
C TYR A 290 12.58 24.06 -18.65
N LEU A 291 12.40 24.41 -19.93
CA LEU A 291 11.26 25.23 -20.36
C LEU A 291 9.92 24.52 -20.19
N SER A 292 9.88 23.18 -20.33
CA SER A 292 8.66 22.41 -20.07
C SER A 292 8.23 22.39 -18.59
N TRP A 293 9.12 22.78 -17.67
CA TRP A 293 8.83 22.92 -16.24
C TRP A 293 8.35 24.31 -15.84
N ASN A 294 8.06 25.18 -16.81
CA ASN A 294 7.59 26.53 -16.50
C ASN A 294 6.14 26.50 -15.98
N PRO A 295 5.89 26.95 -14.73
CA PRO A 295 4.55 26.95 -14.14
C PRO A 295 3.65 28.05 -14.70
N ASP A 296 4.22 29.06 -15.38
CA ASP A 296 3.49 30.21 -15.92
C ASP A 296 2.98 29.98 -17.36
N THR A 297 3.29 28.83 -17.95
CA THR A 297 2.88 28.45 -19.32
C THR A 297 1.82 27.36 -19.32
N ASP A 298 1.03 27.32 -20.39
CA ASP A 298 -0.01 26.31 -20.55
C ASP A 298 0.60 24.91 -20.68
N LEU A 299 -0.05 23.90 -20.10
CA LEU A 299 0.44 22.52 -20.14
C LEU A 299 0.63 22.00 -21.57
N SER A 300 -0.16 22.46 -22.54
CA SER A 300 0.02 22.10 -23.96
C SER A 300 1.31 22.68 -24.54
N GLN A 301 1.72 23.87 -24.08
CA GLN A 301 3.00 24.47 -24.46
C GLN A 301 4.16 23.73 -23.77
N ASN A 302 4.01 23.38 -22.50
CA ASN A 302 4.99 22.57 -21.78
C ASN A 302 5.21 21.21 -22.46
N LEU A 303 4.13 20.57 -22.92
CA LEU A 303 4.21 19.33 -23.70
C LEU A 303 4.97 19.51 -25.01
N ASN A 304 4.79 20.65 -25.70
CA ASN A 304 5.54 20.94 -26.91
C ASN A 304 7.03 21.13 -26.63
N GLU A 305 7.40 21.81 -25.56
CA GLU A 305 8.79 21.93 -25.11
C GLU A 305 9.37 20.57 -24.70
N ALA A 306 8.61 19.72 -24.01
CA ALA A 306 9.04 18.38 -23.64
C ALA A 306 9.34 17.50 -24.88
N ILE A 307 8.50 17.58 -25.91
CA ILE A 307 8.73 16.89 -27.20
C ILE A 307 9.91 17.52 -27.96
N ALA A 308 10.05 18.84 -27.92
CA ALA A 308 11.19 19.54 -28.53
C ALA A 308 12.53 19.13 -27.89
N ALA A 309 12.54 18.77 -26.60
CA ALA A 309 13.72 18.21 -25.95
C ALA A 309 14.12 16.84 -26.54
N ILE A 310 13.14 16.00 -26.90
CA ILE A 310 13.37 14.73 -27.61
C ILE A 310 13.87 15.00 -29.04
N ASP A 311 13.32 15.99 -29.73
CA ASP A 311 13.82 16.40 -31.04
C ASP A 311 15.29 16.85 -30.97
N ALA A 312 15.65 17.66 -29.96
CA ALA A 312 17.01 18.09 -29.71
C ALA A 312 17.96 16.92 -29.39
N TYR A 313 17.48 15.93 -28.62
CA TYR A 313 18.23 14.71 -28.30
C TYR A 313 18.67 13.98 -29.57
N TYR A 314 17.76 13.78 -30.52
CA TYR A 314 18.09 13.15 -31.80
C TYR A 314 18.91 14.04 -32.75
N ALA A 315 18.84 15.38 -32.59
CA ALA A 315 19.61 16.31 -33.41
C ALA A 315 21.11 16.31 -33.06
N ASP A 316 21.47 16.18 -31.78
CA ASP A 316 22.87 16.27 -31.32
C ASP A 316 23.67 14.97 -31.56
N LYS A 317 23.00 13.88 -31.95
CA LYS A 317 23.58 12.55 -32.24
C LYS A 317 24.34 11.91 -31.07
N ILE A 318 24.17 12.44 -29.85
CA ILE A 318 24.71 11.87 -28.61
C ILE A 318 23.63 10.94 -28.01
N VAL A 319 23.87 9.63 -28.08
CA VAL A 319 22.94 8.61 -27.60
C VAL A 319 23.20 8.32 -26.12
N ILE A 320 22.27 8.76 -25.26
CA ILE A 320 22.30 8.53 -23.82
C ILE A 320 20.90 8.01 -23.43
N PRO A 321 20.71 6.67 -23.33
CA PRO A 321 19.39 6.09 -23.06
C PRO A 321 18.72 6.64 -21.79
N GLU A 322 19.50 6.88 -20.74
CA GLU A 322 19.02 7.47 -19.48
C GLU A 322 18.46 8.89 -19.66
N THR A 323 19.04 9.69 -20.57
CA THR A 323 18.47 10.99 -20.95
C THR A 323 17.13 10.78 -21.64
N LEU A 324 17.05 9.88 -22.62
CA LEU A 324 15.79 9.62 -23.32
C LEU A 324 14.69 9.12 -22.36
N LYS A 325 15.04 8.26 -21.40
CA LYS A 325 14.13 7.81 -20.33
C LYS A 325 13.53 9.00 -19.58
N LEU A 326 14.36 9.96 -19.16
CA LEU A 326 13.90 11.17 -18.49
C LEU A 326 13.00 12.05 -19.37
N LEU A 327 13.36 12.22 -20.64
CA LEU A 327 12.57 13.04 -21.57
C LEU A 327 11.19 12.41 -21.84
N MET A 328 11.14 11.09 -22.02
CA MET A 328 9.90 10.34 -22.19
C MET A 328 9.03 10.36 -20.92
N ALA A 329 9.65 10.24 -19.74
CA ALA A 329 8.95 10.38 -18.45
C ALA A 329 8.26 11.74 -18.34
N ASN A 330 8.96 12.82 -18.69
CA ASN A 330 8.41 14.16 -18.63
C ASN A 330 7.23 14.37 -19.59
N VAL A 331 7.30 13.82 -20.81
CA VAL A 331 6.15 13.81 -21.73
C VAL A 331 4.97 13.05 -21.14
N TYR A 332 5.20 11.88 -20.56
CA TYR A 332 4.17 11.08 -19.91
C TYR A 332 3.51 11.81 -18.73
N ASP A 333 4.30 12.42 -17.85
CA ASP A 333 3.83 13.15 -16.67
C ASP A 333 3.01 14.40 -17.04
N ILE A 334 3.37 15.10 -18.11
CA ILE A 334 2.57 16.23 -18.60
C ILE A 334 1.24 15.74 -19.18
N CYS A 335 1.23 14.62 -19.92
CA CYS A 335 -0.02 14.02 -20.42
C CYS A 335 -0.95 13.64 -19.26
N LEU A 336 -0.43 13.04 -18.18
CA LEU A 336 -1.21 12.74 -16.97
C LEU A 336 -1.82 14.00 -16.36
N GLN A 337 -1.10 15.13 -16.33
CA GLN A 337 -1.65 16.38 -15.82
C GLN A 337 -2.76 16.95 -16.70
N ILE A 338 -2.65 16.80 -18.03
CA ILE A 338 -3.63 17.30 -18.99
C ILE A 338 -4.90 16.43 -18.99
N GLU A 339 -4.79 15.13 -18.70
CA GLU A 339 -5.87 14.13 -18.86
C GLU A 339 -7.19 14.54 -18.20
N TYR A 340 -7.09 15.25 -17.06
CA TYR A 340 -8.25 15.73 -16.31
C TYR A 340 -9.09 16.73 -17.12
N THR A 341 -8.44 17.52 -17.97
CA THR A 341 -9.07 18.54 -18.82
C THR A 341 -9.30 18.08 -20.26
N ASP A 342 -8.41 17.23 -20.79
CA ASP A 342 -8.52 16.65 -22.12
C ASP A 342 -8.15 15.16 -22.09
N PRO A 343 -9.15 14.26 -21.96
CA PRO A 343 -8.93 12.82 -21.97
C PRO A 343 -8.35 12.29 -23.29
N GLN A 344 -8.44 13.04 -24.40
CA GLN A 344 -7.91 12.63 -25.71
C GLN A 344 -6.42 12.94 -25.87
N ILE A 345 -5.77 13.55 -24.87
CA ILE A 345 -4.36 13.97 -24.95
C ILE A 345 -3.40 12.83 -25.35
N TYR A 346 -3.69 11.61 -24.91
CA TYR A 346 -2.89 10.43 -25.25
C TYR A 346 -2.93 10.10 -26.75
N GLU A 347 -4.12 10.12 -27.35
CA GLU A 347 -4.32 9.88 -28.79
C GLU A 347 -3.68 10.97 -29.65
N GLN A 348 -3.66 12.21 -29.15
CA GLN A 348 -3.04 13.35 -29.83
C GLN A 348 -1.50 13.27 -29.77
N THR A 349 -0.95 12.76 -28.67
CA THR A 349 0.50 12.74 -28.42
C THR A 349 1.19 11.55 -29.09
N LEU A 350 0.59 10.37 -29.05
CA LEU A 350 1.16 9.12 -29.58
C LEU A 350 1.69 9.24 -31.03
N PRO A 351 0.95 9.81 -32.02
CA PRO A 351 1.44 9.96 -33.39
C PRO A 351 2.77 10.73 -33.51
N ARG A 352 2.98 11.72 -32.63
CA ARG A 352 4.23 12.51 -32.61
C ARG A 352 5.40 11.67 -32.12
N LEU A 353 5.17 10.77 -31.16
CA LEU A 353 6.21 9.95 -30.56
C LEU A 353 6.55 8.70 -31.38
N TYR A 354 5.61 8.15 -32.14
CA TYR A 354 5.85 7.01 -33.03
C TYR A 354 6.93 7.28 -34.09
N GLY A 355 7.07 8.53 -34.53
CA GLY A 355 8.09 8.93 -35.50
C GLY A 355 9.53 8.69 -35.03
N TYR A 356 9.78 8.59 -33.72
CA TYR A 356 11.12 8.35 -33.19
C TYR A 356 11.57 6.89 -33.31
N GLU A 357 10.65 5.92 -33.43
CA GLU A 357 11.00 4.49 -33.49
C GLU A 357 11.99 4.17 -34.61
N GLN A 358 11.84 4.81 -35.78
CA GLN A 358 12.71 4.63 -36.94
C GLN A 358 14.13 5.18 -36.73
N LYS A 359 14.34 6.02 -35.71
CA LYS A 359 15.64 6.63 -35.38
C LYS A 359 16.48 5.75 -34.45
N MET A 360 15.91 4.66 -33.93
CA MET A 360 16.54 3.77 -32.95
C MET A 360 16.52 2.31 -33.43
N LYS A 361 17.40 1.48 -32.87
CA LYS A 361 17.42 0.04 -33.17
C LYS A 361 16.47 -0.70 -32.23
N GLN A 362 15.52 -1.47 -32.77
CA GLN A 362 14.62 -2.31 -31.97
C GLN A 362 15.40 -3.21 -31.00
N GLY A 363 14.96 -3.25 -29.74
CA GLY A 363 15.58 -4.03 -28.66
C GLY A 363 16.88 -3.43 -28.09
N SER A 364 17.35 -2.28 -28.58
CA SER A 364 18.41 -1.52 -27.91
C SER A 364 17.92 -0.93 -26.58
N GLU A 365 18.85 -0.58 -25.68
CA GLU A 365 18.51 0.08 -24.41
C GLU A 365 17.72 1.38 -24.65
N GLU A 366 18.13 2.19 -25.62
CA GLU A 366 17.41 3.39 -26.05
C GLU A 366 15.97 3.07 -26.49
N TRP A 367 15.78 2.03 -27.30
CA TRP A 367 14.43 1.59 -27.71
C TRP A 367 13.59 1.12 -26.53
N GLN A 368 14.19 0.43 -25.57
CA GLN A 368 13.47 -0.01 -24.37
C GLN A 368 13.00 1.19 -23.53
N GLN A 369 13.83 2.23 -23.39
CA GLN A 369 13.45 3.46 -22.66
C GLN A 369 12.34 4.23 -23.37
N TRP A 370 12.26 4.18 -24.70
CA TRP A 370 11.14 4.75 -25.44
C TRP A 370 9.88 3.87 -25.35
N ALA A 371 10.01 2.58 -25.64
CA ALA A 371 8.89 1.65 -25.79
C ALA A 371 8.09 1.48 -24.49
N ILE A 372 8.73 1.56 -23.32
CA ILE A 372 8.01 1.44 -22.04
C ILE A 372 7.01 2.58 -21.81
N TYR A 373 7.35 3.81 -22.19
CA TYR A 373 6.44 4.95 -22.09
C TYR A 373 5.43 5.00 -23.23
N ILE A 374 5.80 4.53 -24.43
CA ILE A 374 4.82 4.32 -25.50
C ILE A 374 3.73 3.33 -25.08
N ALA A 375 4.13 2.19 -24.51
CA ALA A 375 3.18 1.21 -23.99
C ALA A 375 2.30 1.81 -22.88
N ALA A 376 2.85 2.67 -22.01
CA ALA A 376 2.07 3.35 -20.98
C ALA A 376 1.03 4.33 -21.57
N LEU A 377 1.43 5.13 -22.55
CA LEU A 377 0.53 6.06 -23.27
C LEU A 377 -0.54 5.30 -24.08
N GLU A 378 -0.16 4.19 -24.72
CA GLU A 378 -1.08 3.30 -25.43
C GLU A 378 -2.09 2.63 -24.49
N MET A 379 -1.70 2.26 -23.27
CA MET A 379 -2.67 1.78 -22.27
C MET A 379 -3.64 2.87 -21.86
N LYS A 380 -3.14 4.07 -21.56
CA LYS A 380 -4.00 5.20 -21.17
C LYS A 380 -4.93 5.65 -22.30
N SER A 381 -4.55 5.48 -23.56
CA SER A 381 -5.44 5.72 -24.72
C SER A 381 -6.43 4.59 -25.00
N GLY A 382 -6.38 3.47 -24.26
CA GLY A 382 -7.23 2.31 -24.49
C GLY A 382 -6.76 1.36 -25.60
N ALA A 383 -5.57 1.57 -26.18
CA ALA A 383 -4.95 0.69 -27.17
C ALA A 383 -4.27 -0.54 -26.53
N MET A 384 -5.04 -1.30 -25.74
CA MET A 384 -4.55 -2.36 -24.86
C MET A 384 -3.72 -3.45 -25.58
N ASP A 385 -4.16 -3.93 -26.73
CA ASP A 385 -3.45 -5.00 -27.44
C ASP A 385 -2.06 -4.55 -27.93
N LYS A 386 -1.93 -3.28 -28.36
CA LYS A 386 -0.66 -2.71 -28.82
C LYS A 386 0.31 -2.56 -27.66
N ALA A 387 -0.16 -1.96 -26.56
CA ALA A 387 0.68 -1.78 -25.39
C ALA A 387 1.11 -3.10 -24.77
N LEU A 388 0.24 -4.12 -24.73
CA LEU A 388 0.61 -5.44 -24.23
C LEU A 388 1.71 -6.08 -25.10
N ALA A 389 1.63 -5.93 -26.43
CA ALA A 389 2.67 -6.40 -27.34
C ALA A 389 4.02 -5.70 -27.13
N HIS A 390 4.01 -4.41 -26.75
CA HIS A 390 5.23 -3.70 -26.32
C HIS A 390 5.73 -4.22 -24.97
N TYR A 391 4.88 -4.31 -23.94
CA TYR A 391 5.31 -4.75 -22.61
C TYR A 391 5.91 -6.17 -22.61
N GLN A 392 5.36 -7.09 -23.40
CA GLN A 392 5.90 -8.46 -23.54
C GLN A 392 7.35 -8.49 -24.08
N GLN A 393 7.77 -7.47 -24.85
CA GLN A 393 9.14 -7.31 -25.32
C GLN A 393 10.07 -6.64 -24.28
N LEU A 394 9.51 -6.14 -23.19
CA LEU A 394 10.18 -5.32 -22.16
C LEU A 394 10.27 -6.03 -20.80
N THR A 395 10.15 -7.36 -20.76
CA THR A 395 10.19 -8.17 -19.53
C THR A 395 11.54 -8.17 -18.81
N GLU A 396 12.60 -7.65 -19.46
CA GLU A 396 13.90 -7.39 -18.85
C GLU A 396 13.90 -6.15 -17.92
N ILE A 397 12.90 -5.27 -18.06
CA ILE A 397 12.64 -4.11 -17.19
C ILE A 397 11.54 -4.52 -16.20
N ASP A 398 11.70 -4.17 -14.91
CA ASP A 398 10.73 -4.52 -13.88
C ASP A 398 9.33 -3.96 -14.16
N ALA A 399 9.21 -2.67 -14.51
CA ALA A 399 7.94 -2.08 -14.93
C ALA A 399 7.30 -2.82 -16.12
N GLY A 400 8.09 -3.21 -17.12
CA GLY A 400 7.59 -3.96 -18.29
C GLY A 400 7.10 -5.36 -17.92
N LEU A 401 7.83 -6.06 -17.04
CA LEU A 401 7.43 -7.36 -16.52
C LEU A 401 6.14 -7.26 -15.68
N ILE A 402 6.10 -6.35 -14.70
CA ILE A 402 4.96 -6.17 -13.79
C ILE A 402 3.72 -5.79 -14.59
N ASN A 403 3.81 -4.84 -15.53
CA ASN A 403 2.69 -4.47 -16.41
C ASN A 403 2.21 -5.65 -17.25
N THR A 404 3.11 -6.42 -17.87
CA THR A 404 2.73 -7.59 -18.67
C THR A 404 1.92 -8.58 -17.83
N VAL A 405 2.43 -8.91 -16.64
CA VAL A 405 1.79 -9.86 -15.73
C VAL A 405 0.44 -9.33 -15.23
N TYR A 406 0.38 -8.05 -14.83
CA TYR A 406 -0.84 -7.39 -14.37
C TYR A 406 -1.94 -7.41 -15.43
N TYR A 407 -1.65 -6.94 -16.65
CA TYR A 407 -2.68 -6.84 -17.69
C TYR A 407 -3.13 -8.21 -18.20
N LEU A 408 -2.23 -9.20 -18.27
CA LEU A 408 -2.63 -10.59 -18.56
C LEU A 408 -3.53 -11.15 -17.46
N ALA A 409 -3.18 -10.92 -16.19
CA ALA A 409 -3.96 -11.38 -15.06
C ALA A 409 -5.36 -10.73 -15.03
N ASN A 410 -5.45 -9.42 -15.26
CA ASN A 410 -6.72 -8.69 -15.32
C ASN A 410 -7.62 -9.11 -16.50
N GLN A 411 -7.02 -9.65 -17.59
CA GLN A 411 -7.75 -10.30 -18.68
C GLN A 411 -8.13 -11.76 -18.40
N GLY A 412 -7.85 -12.30 -17.20
CA GLY A 412 -8.07 -13.71 -16.87
C GLY A 412 -7.08 -14.68 -17.51
N ARG A 413 -6.01 -14.19 -18.16
CA ARG A 413 -5.00 -14.97 -18.88
C ARG A 413 -3.86 -15.40 -17.96
N LEU A 414 -4.19 -15.97 -16.80
CA LEU A 414 -3.22 -16.32 -15.75
C LEU A 414 -2.14 -17.31 -16.21
N GLY A 415 -2.47 -18.25 -17.11
CA GLY A 415 -1.48 -19.21 -17.64
C GLY A 415 -0.42 -18.54 -18.52
N GLU A 416 -0.79 -17.51 -19.29
CA GLU A 416 0.17 -16.74 -20.08
C GLU A 416 1.03 -15.84 -19.20
N ALA A 417 0.44 -15.28 -18.13
CA ALA A 417 1.19 -14.50 -17.14
C ALA A 417 2.27 -15.34 -16.46
N GLU A 418 1.97 -16.60 -16.13
CA GLU A 418 2.95 -17.55 -15.60
C GLU A 418 4.04 -17.91 -16.61
N GLU A 419 3.69 -18.16 -17.87
CA GLU A 419 4.69 -18.45 -18.89
C GLU A 419 5.68 -17.28 -19.07
N VAL A 420 5.19 -16.05 -19.01
CA VAL A 420 6.02 -14.84 -19.00
C VAL A 420 6.98 -14.84 -17.82
N LEU A 421 6.49 -15.12 -16.60
CA LEU A 421 7.34 -15.20 -15.39
C LEU A 421 8.37 -16.32 -15.48
N ASP A 422 7.98 -17.52 -15.92
CA ASP A 422 8.89 -18.66 -16.09
C ASP A 422 10.01 -18.35 -17.09
N ASN A 423 9.68 -17.67 -18.18
CA ASN A 423 10.65 -17.23 -19.18
C ASN A 423 11.59 -16.15 -18.63
N ALA A 424 11.08 -15.19 -17.85
CA ALA A 424 11.91 -14.22 -17.14
C ALA A 424 12.83 -14.91 -16.11
N GLY A 425 12.33 -15.93 -15.40
CA GLY A 425 13.09 -16.74 -14.46
C GLY A 425 14.22 -17.56 -15.08
N LYS A 426 14.10 -17.98 -16.35
CA LYS A 426 15.22 -18.63 -17.08
C LYS A 426 16.40 -17.68 -17.31
N ARG A 427 16.17 -16.37 -17.27
CA ARG A 427 17.17 -15.31 -17.41
C ARG A 427 17.45 -14.61 -16.07
N LEU A 428 17.30 -15.34 -14.96
CA LEU A 428 17.39 -14.81 -13.60
C LEU A 428 18.63 -13.95 -13.38
N LYS A 429 18.42 -12.65 -13.16
CA LYS A 429 19.42 -11.79 -12.55
C LYS A 429 19.28 -11.89 -11.02
N PRO A 430 20.38 -11.96 -10.24
CA PRO A 430 20.33 -12.20 -8.79
C PRO A 430 19.49 -11.17 -8.01
N ASP A 431 19.48 -9.93 -8.46
CA ASP A 431 18.73 -8.80 -7.92
C ASP A 431 17.20 -8.93 -8.12
N ARG A 432 16.76 -9.59 -9.20
CA ARG A 432 15.33 -9.75 -9.54
C ARG A 432 14.66 -10.97 -8.89
N LYS A 433 15.42 -11.79 -8.16
CA LYS A 433 14.91 -13.05 -7.58
C LYS A 433 13.68 -12.84 -6.71
N GLN A 434 13.67 -11.80 -5.87
CA GLN A 434 12.55 -11.56 -4.95
C GLN A 434 11.29 -11.09 -5.67
N LEU A 435 11.42 -10.25 -6.70
CA LEU A 435 10.31 -9.82 -7.53
C LEU A 435 9.63 -11.01 -8.22
N LEU A 436 10.42 -11.89 -8.84
CA LEU A 436 9.89 -13.08 -9.52
C LEU A 436 9.15 -14.03 -8.56
N ILE A 437 9.71 -14.26 -7.37
CA ILE A 437 9.04 -15.07 -6.33
C ILE A 437 7.72 -14.41 -5.91
N THR A 438 7.72 -13.10 -5.69
CA THR A 438 6.54 -12.36 -5.22
C THR A 438 5.43 -12.34 -6.28
N LEU A 439 5.76 -12.10 -7.55
CA LEU A 439 4.81 -12.19 -8.65
C LEU A 439 4.24 -13.61 -8.80
N ALA A 440 5.07 -14.65 -8.64
CA ALA A 440 4.61 -16.03 -8.70
C ALA A 440 3.68 -16.40 -7.52
N ASP A 441 4.01 -15.98 -6.29
CA ASP A 441 3.14 -16.16 -5.13
C ASP A 441 1.79 -15.42 -5.32
N GLU A 442 1.81 -14.22 -5.90
CA GLU A 442 0.59 -13.44 -6.16
C GLU A 442 -0.27 -14.05 -7.29
N LEU A 443 0.32 -14.52 -8.40
CA LEU A 443 -0.42 -15.26 -9.44
C LEU A 443 -1.07 -16.53 -8.89
N ASN A 444 -0.37 -17.26 -8.02
CA ASN A 444 -0.94 -18.42 -7.33
C ASN A 444 -2.14 -18.02 -6.44
N SER A 445 -2.07 -16.87 -5.77
CA SER A 445 -3.21 -16.32 -5.01
C SER A 445 -4.38 -15.93 -5.91
N LEU A 446 -4.12 -15.35 -7.09
CA LEU A 446 -5.15 -15.03 -8.08
C LEU A 446 -5.82 -16.29 -8.66
N LYS A 447 -5.10 -17.41 -8.79
CA LYS A 447 -5.72 -18.69 -9.15
C LYS A 447 -6.65 -19.25 -8.07
N LYS A 448 -6.45 -18.86 -6.81
CA LYS A 448 -7.23 -19.32 -5.66
C LYS A 448 -8.44 -18.43 -5.32
N GLN A 449 -8.73 -17.40 -6.12
CA GLN A 449 -9.93 -16.57 -5.90
C GLN A 449 -11.21 -17.40 -5.71
N PRO A 450 -11.50 -18.46 -6.50
CA PRO A 450 -12.70 -19.27 -6.29
C PRO A 450 -12.77 -19.96 -4.92
N ASP A 451 -11.62 -20.37 -4.37
CA ASP A 451 -11.55 -20.95 -3.03
C ASP A 451 -11.84 -19.88 -1.97
N TYR A 452 -11.22 -18.71 -2.07
CA TYR A 452 -11.40 -17.62 -1.11
C TYR A 452 -12.85 -17.10 -1.09
N ILE A 453 -13.47 -16.96 -2.26
CA ILE A 453 -14.89 -16.57 -2.40
C ILE A 453 -15.78 -17.59 -1.69
N ARG A 454 -15.59 -18.89 -1.98
CA ARG A 454 -16.35 -19.97 -1.36
C ARG A 454 -16.17 -19.97 0.16
N ASP A 455 -14.94 -19.86 0.64
CA ASP A 455 -14.62 -19.99 2.05
C ASP A 455 -15.19 -18.81 2.85
N LEU A 456 -15.14 -17.58 2.31
CA LEU A 456 -15.77 -16.41 2.92
C LEU A 456 -17.31 -16.50 2.88
N ALA A 457 -17.90 -16.83 1.73
CA ALA A 457 -19.35 -16.99 1.59
C ALA A 457 -19.89 -18.06 2.56
N TYR A 458 -19.16 -19.17 2.71
CA TYR A 458 -19.48 -20.21 3.66
C TYR A 458 -19.42 -19.69 5.11
N ALA A 459 -18.37 -18.97 5.48
CA ALA A 459 -18.20 -18.44 6.83
C ALA A 459 -19.28 -17.42 7.21
N LEU A 460 -19.58 -16.47 6.32
CA LEU A 460 -20.64 -15.47 6.53
C LEU A 460 -22.01 -16.14 6.68
N LYS A 461 -22.40 -16.97 5.70
CA LYS A 461 -23.67 -17.70 5.75
C LYS A 461 -23.82 -18.55 7.01
N ARG A 462 -22.73 -19.20 7.43
CA ARG A 462 -22.72 -20.03 8.64
C ARG A 462 -22.87 -19.18 9.91
N THR A 463 -22.28 -17.99 9.93
CA THR A 463 -22.39 -17.03 11.04
C THR A 463 -23.82 -16.45 11.12
N GLU A 464 -24.42 -16.11 9.97
CA GLU A 464 -25.79 -15.60 9.89
C GLU A 464 -26.86 -16.66 10.25
N ALA A 465 -26.58 -17.94 9.98
CA ALA A 465 -27.52 -19.03 10.23
C ALA A 465 -27.68 -19.42 11.72
N VAL A 466 -26.88 -18.84 12.62
CA VAL A 466 -27.02 -19.07 14.07
C VAL A 466 -28.31 -18.43 14.58
N ARG A 467 -28.86 -18.94 15.69
CA ARG A 467 -30.10 -18.44 16.28
C ARG A 467 -29.99 -16.97 16.70
N GLY A 468 -28.80 -16.57 17.11
CA GLY A 468 -28.49 -15.20 17.50
C GLY A 468 -27.03 -15.09 17.95
N TYR A 469 -26.50 -13.88 17.91
CA TYR A 469 -25.13 -13.59 18.30
C TYR A 469 -25.04 -12.19 18.89
N LYS A 470 -23.94 -11.93 19.59
CA LYS A 470 -23.58 -10.62 20.12
C LYS A 470 -22.43 -10.05 19.30
N VAL A 471 -22.56 -8.80 18.89
CA VAL A 471 -21.51 -8.01 18.27
C VAL A 471 -21.09 -6.92 19.24
N THR A 472 -19.79 -6.72 19.38
CA THR A 472 -19.23 -5.52 20.02
C THR A 472 -18.39 -4.81 18.97
N GLY A 473 -18.71 -3.55 18.72
CA GLY A 473 -18.14 -2.80 17.62
C GLY A 473 -17.64 -1.42 18.04
N GLU A 474 -16.63 -0.96 17.31
CA GLU A 474 -16.14 0.40 17.33
C GLU A 474 -15.97 0.89 15.91
N SER A 475 -16.44 2.09 15.61
CA SER A 475 -16.33 2.64 14.26
C SER A 475 -16.19 4.15 14.28
N THR A 476 -15.66 4.70 13.18
CA THR A 476 -15.63 6.12 12.91
C THR A 476 -16.30 6.39 11.57
N LEU A 477 -17.27 7.30 11.52
CA LEU A 477 -17.96 7.73 10.30
C LEU A 477 -17.94 9.25 10.22
N SER A 478 -17.25 9.81 9.23
CA SER A 478 -17.17 11.27 9.02
C SER A 478 -16.76 12.04 10.28
N GLY A 479 -15.86 11.45 11.09
CA GLY A 479 -15.37 11.99 12.36
C GLY A 479 -16.23 11.70 13.58
N TYR A 480 -17.42 11.11 13.43
CA TYR A 480 -18.19 10.58 14.55
C TYR A 480 -17.61 9.26 15.00
N LEU A 481 -17.40 9.11 16.30
CA LEU A 481 -16.91 7.89 16.91
C LEU A 481 -18.07 7.12 17.53
N PHE A 482 -18.15 5.81 17.31
CA PHE A 482 -19.17 4.93 17.86
C PHE A 482 -18.54 3.80 18.68
N HIS A 483 -19.18 3.47 19.80
CA HIS A 483 -18.91 2.30 20.63
C HIS A 483 -20.23 1.62 20.90
N TYR A 484 -20.43 0.40 20.40
CA TYR A 484 -21.72 -0.25 20.50
C TYR A 484 -21.62 -1.75 20.80
N THR A 485 -22.70 -2.24 21.39
CA THR A 485 -23.00 -3.65 21.53
C THR A 485 -24.34 -3.89 20.86
N GLN A 486 -24.36 -4.79 19.88
CA GLN A 486 -25.58 -5.22 19.21
C GLN A 486 -25.85 -6.69 19.56
N VAL A 487 -27.11 -6.99 19.84
CA VAL A 487 -27.60 -8.37 20.01
C VAL A 487 -28.58 -8.66 18.89
N PHE A 488 -28.29 -9.66 18.07
CA PHE A 488 -29.12 -10.09 16.95
C PHE A 488 -29.83 -11.41 17.28
N ASP A 489 -31.10 -11.55 16.87
CA ASP A 489 -31.88 -12.79 16.96
C ASP A 489 -32.50 -13.11 15.59
N GLU A 490 -32.05 -14.22 15.00
CA GLU A 490 -32.44 -14.68 13.66
C GLU A 490 -33.91 -15.13 13.63
N LYS A 491 -34.43 -15.66 14.74
CA LYS A 491 -35.82 -16.14 14.81
C LYS A 491 -36.81 -14.98 14.79
N THR A 492 -36.49 -13.87 15.44
CA THR A 492 -37.33 -12.67 15.42
C THR A 492 -37.00 -11.75 14.27
N LYS A 493 -35.82 -11.90 13.65
CA LYS A 493 -35.27 -10.98 12.66
C LYS A 493 -35.23 -9.56 13.24
N ALA A 494 -34.66 -9.44 14.44
CA ALA A 494 -34.51 -8.18 15.11
C ALA A 494 -33.14 -8.04 15.79
N SER A 495 -32.66 -6.81 15.91
CA SER A 495 -31.47 -6.50 16.71
C SER A 495 -31.70 -5.34 17.68
N HIS A 496 -30.99 -5.37 18.81
CA HIS A 496 -30.96 -4.29 19.81
C HIS A 496 -29.53 -3.80 19.94
N THR A 497 -29.33 -2.53 19.63
CA THR A 497 -28.03 -1.87 19.73
C THR A 497 -28.04 -0.91 20.89
N THR A 498 -27.02 -0.99 21.74
CA THR A 498 -26.79 -0.06 22.84
C THR A 498 -25.35 0.41 22.82
N GLY A 499 -25.10 1.65 23.21
CA GLY A 499 -23.75 2.17 23.16
C GLY A 499 -23.65 3.65 23.40
N PHE A 500 -22.61 4.23 22.82
CA PHE A 500 -22.35 5.65 22.83
C PHE A 500 -21.80 6.10 21.49
N PHE A 501 -22.06 7.35 21.14
CA PHE A 501 -21.38 8.01 20.04
C PHE A 501 -20.81 9.36 20.50
N GLN A 502 -19.80 9.86 19.79
CA GLN A 502 -19.20 11.16 20.06
C GLN A 502 -19.04 11.93 18.75
N SER A 503 -19.68 13.10 18.69
CA SER A 503 -19.50 14.06 17.59
C SER A 503 -18.10 14.68 17.66
N PRO A 504 -17.44 14.94 16.51
CA PRO A 504 -16.13 15.60 16.49
C PRO A 504 -16.16 17.02 17.09
N TYR A 505 -17.35 17.63 17.18
CA TYR A 505 -17.54 18.98 17.73
C TYR A 505 -17.93 18.97 19.22
N LYS A 506 -18.11 17.80 19.84
CA LYS A 506 -18.52 17.67 21.25
C LYS A 506 -17.48 16.88 22.05
N LEU A 507 -17.21 17.35 23.26
CA LEU A 507 -16.29 16.68 24.20
C LEU A 507 -16.94 15.56 25.02
N VAL A 508 -18.25 15.37 24.89
CA VAL A 508 -19.04 14.47 25.72
C VAL A 508 -19.62 13.35 24.85
N LYS A 509 -19.54 12.12 25.36
CA LYS A 509 -20.17 10.93 24.75
C LYS A 509 -21.69 11.00 24.96
N GLU A 510 -22.44 10.79 23.89
CA GLU A 510 -23.90 10.71 23.87
C GLU A 510 -24.33 9.25 23.83
N LYS A 511 -25.48 8.92 24.44
CA LYS A 511 -25.98 7.55 24.45
C LYS A 511 -26.58 7.19 23.10
N LEU A 512 -26.39 5.94 22.70
CA LEU A 512 -26.99 5.32 21.53
C LEU A 512 -27.88 4.17 21.99
N GLU A 513 -29.12 4.13 21.51
CA GLU A 513 -30.00 2.98 21.68
C GLU A 513 -30.97 2.84 20.51
N THR A 514 -30.92 1.69 19.83
CA THR A 514 -31.77 1.40 18.66
C THR A 514 -32.30 -0.03 18.69
N TYR A 515 -33.48 -0.23 18.09
CA TYR A 515 -34.03 -1.53 17.74
C TYR A 515 -34.26 -1.61 16.23
N ASP A 516 -33.71 -2.61 15.56
CA ASP A 516 -33.94 -2.85 14.14
C ASP A 516 -34.91 -4.01 13.95
N ASP A 517 -35.98 -3.78 13.18
CA ASP A 517 -36.94 -4.78 12.70
C ASP A 517 -36.67 -5.06 11.22
N TYR A 518 -35.89 -6.10 10.94
CA TYR A 518 -35.49 -6.47 9.59
C TYR A 518 -36.64 -7.12 8.78
N ARG A 519 -37.77 -7.47 9.40
CA ARG A 519 -38.94 -7.99 8.65
C ARG A 519 -39.77 -6.87 8.05
N ASN A 520 -39.91 -5.79 8.81
CA ASN A 520 -40.74 -4.65 8.43
C ASN A 520 -39.90 -3.51 7.84
N ASN A 521 -38.58 -3.64 7.82
CA ASN A 521 -37.63 -2.62 7.39
C ASN A 521 -37.87 -1.31 8.16
N VAL A 522 -37.78 -1.41 9.48
CA VAL A 522 -38.00 -0.28 10.39
C VAL A 522 -36.90 -0.28 11.45
N GLN A 523 -36.36 0.90 11.73
CA GLN A 523 -35.52 1.15 12.89
C GLN A 523 -36.28 2.03 13.89
N TYR A 524 -36.17 1.69 15.17
CA TYR A 524 -36.59 2.53 16.28
C TYR A 524 -35.34 3.07 16.96
N SER A 525 -35.24 4.39 17.08
CA SER A 525 -34.08 5.05 17.72
C SER A 525 -34.56 5.88 18.90
N TYR A 526 -33.85 5.82 20.02
CA TYR A 526 -34.21 6.59 21.21
C TYR A 526 -33.53 7.96 21.19
N ASP A 527 -34.33 9.02 21.15
CA ASP A 527 -33.86 10.38 21.34
C ASP A 527 -33.76 10.67 22.84
N PHE A 528 -32.53 10.71 23.35
CA PHE A 528 -32.26 10.96 24.77
C PHE A 528 -32.53 12.41 25.22
N GLU A 529 -32.56 13.38 24.30
CA GLU A 529 -32.89 14.77 24.61
C GLU A 529 -34.40 14.95 24.73
N GLN A 530 -35.16 14.38 23.79
CA GLN A 530 -36.62 14.44 23.76
C GLN A 530 -37.30 13.33 24.58
N GLN A 531 -36.51 12.37 25.07
CA GLN A 531 -36.94 11.20 25.85
C GLN A 531 -38.03 10.37 25.15
N LYS A 532 -37.93 10.22 23.83
CA LYS A 532 -38.94 9.55 23.01
C LYS A 532 -38.30 8.62 21.98
N TRP A 533 -39.05 7.61 21.56
CA TRP A 533 -38.68 6.78 20.42
C TRP A 533 -39.10 7.45 19.12
N THR A 534 -38.24 7.37 18.12
CA THR A 534 -38.52 7.74 16.73
C THR A 534 -38.50 6.49 15.87
N LYS A 535 -39.44 6.41 14.92
CA LYS A 535 -39.51 5.33 13.95
C LYS A 535 -39.05 5.84 12.59
N THR A 536 -38.11 5.13 11.98
CA THR A 536 -37.61 5.44 10.63
C THR A 536 -37.70 4.19 9.77
N LYS A 537 -38.13 4.34 8.51
CA LYS A 537 -38.11 3.24 7.54
C LYS A 537 -36.68 2.99 7.10
N THR A 538 -36.24 1.75 7.13
CA THR A 538 -34.95 1.32 6.59
C THR A 538 -35.17 0.76 5.17
N GLY A 539 -34.20 0.89 4.26
CA GLY A 539 -34.30 0.30 2.92
C GLY A 539 -33.98 1.23 1.74
N SER A 540 -33.69 2.52 1.99
CA SER A 540 -32.72 3.25 1.17
C SER A 540 -31.32 3.00 1.72
N PHE A 541 -30.30 3.28 0.91
CA PHE A 541 -28.91 3.27 1.33
C PHE A 541 -28.46 4.71 1.54
N ASP A 542 -27.95 5.03 2.73
CA ASP A 542 -27.36 6.35 2.99
C ASP A 542 -26.00 6.46 2.28
N TYR A 543 -25.26 5.34 2.27
CA TYR A 543 -23.90 5.26 1.79
C TYR A 543 -23.65 4.08 0.83
N LEU A 544 -22.55 4.13 0.08
CA LEU A 544 -22.20 3.09 -0.89
C LEU A 544 -21.95 1.74 -0.21
N HIS A 545 -21.23 1.74 0.92
CA HIS A 545 -20.88 0.50 1.62
C HIS A 545 -22.10 -0.32 2.05
N GLU A 546 -23.21 0.31 2.42
CA GLU A 546 -24.44 -0.40 2.79
C GLU A 546 -25.01 -1.20 1.60
N TRP A 547 -24.96 -0.61 0.39
CA TRP A 547 -25.34 -1.32 -0.84
C TRP A 547 -24.38 -2.47 -1.15
N VAL A 548 -23.07 -2.25 -1.01
CA VAL A 548 -22.06 -3.29 -1.27
C VAL A 548 -22.18 -4.44 -0.27
N GLU A 549 -22.45 -4.16 1.01
CA GLU A 549 -22.68 -5.16 2.05
C GLU A 549 -23.95 -6.00 1.78
N SER A 550 -24.95 -5.44 1.10
CA SER A 550 -26.14 -6.18 0.67
C SER A 550 -25.89 -7.18 -0.49
N GLN A 551 -24.73 -7.08 -1.17
CA GLN A 551 -24.35 -8.00 -2.24
C GLN A 551 -23.71 -9.27 -1.68
N SER A 552 -23.99 -10.42 -2.29
CA SER A 552 -23.30 -11.67 -1.95
C SER A 552 -21.81 -11.60 -2.30
N VAL A 553 -20.99 -12.41 -1.62
CA VAL A 553 -19.54 -12.47 -1.89
C VAL A 553 -19.25 -12.79 -3.36
N GLU A 554 -20.06 -13.67 -3.98
CA GLU A 554 -19.98 -14.00 -5.40
C GLU A 554 -20.33 -12.79 -6.28
N GLN A 555 -21.39 -12.04 -5.95
CA GLN A 555 -21.76 -10.82 -6.67
C GLN A 555 -20.67 -9.76 -6.56
N ARG A 556 -20.06 -9.58 -5.37
CA ARG A 556 -18.93 -8.67 -5.18
C ARG A 556 -17.75 -9.07 -6.05
N ALA A 557 -17.44 -10.36 -6.14
CA ALA A 557 -16.38 -10.87 -7.02
C ALA A 557 -16.68 -10.65 -8.51
N GLU A 558 -17.85 -11.12 -8.97
CA GLU A 558 -18.19 -11.18 -10.39
C GLU A 558 -18.57 -9.82 -10.98
N GLN A 559 -19.27 -8.98 -10.21
CA GLN A 559 -19.86 -7.74 -10.69
C GLN A 559 -19.05 -6.51 -10.27
N LEU A 560 -18.53 -6.52 -9.03
CA LEU A 560 -17.78 -5.38 -8.48
C LEU A 560 -16.26 -5.55 -8.62
N GLY A 561 -15.79 -6.70 -9.09
CA GLY A 561 -14.35 -6.98 -9.26
C GLY A 561 -13.60 -7.18 -7.95
N ALA A 562 -14.29 -7.61 -6.89
CA ALA A 562 -13.67 -7.87 -5.60
C ALA A 562 -12.54 -8.91 -5.72
N ARG A 563 -11.39 -8.57 -5.14
CA ARG A 563 -10.21 -9.43 -5.05
C ARG A 563 -10.00 -9.82 -3.60
N TYR A 564 -9.69 -11.09 -3.37
CA TYR A 564 -9.52 -11.68 -2.04
C TYR A 564 -8.09 -12.18 -1.80
N LEU A 565 -7.62 -12.10 -0.56
CA LEU A 565 -6.39 -12.76 -0.10
C LEU A 565 -6.65 -13.41 1.24
N GLN A 566 -6.32 -14.70 1.35
CA GLN A 566 -6.35 -15.41 2.62
C GLN A 566 -4.96 -15.53 3.22
N GLN A 567 -4.83 -15.09 4.48
CA GLN A 567 -3.66 -15.31 5.33
C GLN A 567 -4.01 -16.29 6.44
N SER A 568 -3.21 -17.32 6.58
CA SER A 568 -3.54 -18.51 7.36
C SER A 568 -2.44 -18.80 8.38
N PHE A 569 -2.65 -18.49 9.66
CA PHE A 569 -1.69 -18.78 10.72
C PHE A 569 -2.39 -19.06 12.06
N GLY A 570 -2.00 -20.16 12.73
CA GLY A 570 -2.65 -20.57 13.97
C GLY A 570 -4.09 -21.05 13.74
N SER A 571 -5.02 -20.50 14.53
CA SER A 571 -6.43 -20.96 14.59
C SER A 571 -7.37 -20.22 13.63
N TYR A 572 -6.89 -19.17 12.97
CA TYR A 572 -7.73 -18.30 12.15
C TYR A 572 -7.29 -18.30 10.68
N ASP A 573 -8.28 -18.15 9.82
CA ASP A 573 -8.09 -17.69 8.45
C ASP A 573 -8.55 -16.24 8.35
N VAL A 574 -7.67 -15.38 7.88
CA VAL A 574 -7.94 -13.95 7.70
C VAL A 574 -8.11 -13.69 6.21
N ILE A 575 -9.33 -13.40 5.79
CA ILE A 575 -9.67 -13.13 4.39
C ILE A 575 -9.81 -11.61 4.22
N THR A 576 -8.89 -11.03 3.46
CA THR A 576 -8.92 -9.61 3.07
C THR A 576 -9.58 -9.48 1.71
N GLU A 577 -10.49 -8.53 1.57
CA GLU A 577 -11.21 -8.20 0.34
C GLU A 577 -10.90 -6.75 -0.03
N TRP A 578 -10.48 -6.52 -1.28
CA TRP A 578 -10.37 -5.20 -1.88
C TRP A 578 -11.35 -5.12 -3.04
N ILE A 579 -12.09 -4.01 -3.14
CA ILE A 579 -12.98 -3.78 -4.28
C ILE A 579 -12.49 -2.53 -5.02
N PRO A 580 -12.15 -2.63 -6.33
CA PRO A 580 -11.65 -1.50 -7.09
C PRO A 580 -12.65 -0.34 -7.16
N GLY A 581 -12.18 0.87 -6.86
CA GLY A 581 -13.04 2.05 -6.79
C GLY A 581 -13.73 2.41 -8.11
N ASP A 582 -13.04 2.23 -9.24
CA ASP A 582 -13.59 2.47 -10.57
C ASP A 582 -14.75 1.51 -10.91
N LYS A 583 -14.64 0.25 -10.49
CA LYS A 583 -15.71 -0.76 -10.63
C LYS A 583 -16.90 -0.43 -9.76
N LEU A 584 -16.68 0.05 -8.54
CA LEU A 584 -17.74 0.48 -7.63
C LEU A 584 -18.51 1.66 -8.21
N VAL A 585 -17.82 2.74 -8.61
CA VAL A 585 -18.45 3.92 -9.20
C VAL A 585 -19.28 3.52 -10.43
N LYS A 586 -18.73 2.69 -11.32
CA LYS A 586 -19.45 2.23 -12.51
C LYS A 586 -20.68 1.39 -12.19
N SER A 587 -20.59 0.51 -11.19
CA SER A 587 -21.69 -0.41 -10.83
C SER A 587 -22.79 0.28 -10.04
N ALA A 588 -22.44 1.33 -9.30
CA ALA A 588 -23.36 2.12 -8.50
C ALA A 588 -24.07 3.24 -9.27
N ASP A 589 -23.80 3.43 -10.57
CA ASP A 589 -24.38 4.53 -11.38
C ASP A 589 -25.93 4.55 -11.41
N SER A 590 -26.55 3.38 -11.21
CA SER A 590 -28.01 3.22 -11.15
C SER A 590 -28.60 3.22 -9.73
N ILE A 591 -27.77 3.35 -8.70
CA ILE A 591 -28.17 3.32 -7.30
C ILE A 591 -28.36 4.76 -6.82
N GLU A 592 -29.51 5.04 -6.20
CA GLU A 592 -29.76 6.31 -5.53
C GLU A 592 -29.37 6.19 -4.06
N PHE A 593 -28.42 7.01 -3.62
CA PHE A 593 -28.06 7.17 -2.21
C PHE A 593 -28.61 8.49 -1.68
N ASP A 594 -28.96 8.52 -0.40
CA ASP A 594 -29.47 9.73 0.24
C ASP A 594 -28.39 10.85 0.27
N SER A 595 -27.10 10.48 0.28
CA SER A 595 -25.92 11.38 0.27
C SER A 595 -25.56 11.98 -1.11
N ALA A 596 -26.32 11.66 -2.17
CA ALA A 596 -26.09 11.94 -3.60
C ALA A 596 -25.36 10.83 -4.37
N ARG A 597 -25.03 11.07 -5.65
CA ARG A 597 -24.34 10.09 -6.51
C ARG A 597 -22.87 9.94 -6.12
N ILE A 598 -22.39 8.70 -6.15
CA ILE A 598 -20.98 8.39 -5.89
C ILE A 598 -20.11 8.89 -7.06
N LYS A 599 -19.05 9.63 -6.72
CA LYS A 599 -18.12 10.22 -7.68
C LYS A 599 -16.79 9.47 -7.73
N ARG A 600 -16.27 9.08 -6.56
CA ARG A 600 -14.99 8.39 -6.42
C ARG A 600 -14.97 7.55 -5.16
N VAL A 601 -14.31 6.40 -5.20
CA VAL A 601 -14.07 5.54 -4.04
C VAL A 601 -12.57 5.29 -3.92
N PRO A 602 -11.82 6.09 -3.15
CA PRO A 602 -10.38 5.88 -2.99
C PRO A 602 -10.00 4.55 -2.32
N MET A 603 -10.86 4.04 -1.43
CA MET A 603 -10.56 2.86 -0.63
C MET A 603 -11.85 2.08 -0.36
N TYR A 604 -11.83 0.77 -0.57
CA TYR A 604 -12.87 -0.14 -0.10
C TYR A 604 -12.25 -1.47 0.29
N VAL A 605 -12.03 -1.67 1.60
CA VAL A 605 -11.35 -2.85 2.12
C VAL A 605 -12.09 -3.46 3.30
N ASN A 606 -12.22 -4.78 3.27
CA ASN A 606 -12.72 -5.59 4.37
C ASN A 606 -11.70 -6.64 4.80
N LYS A 607 -11.66 -6.97 6.09
CA LYS A 607 -10.97 -8.14 6.64
C LYS A 607 -11.91 -8.94 7.52
N TYR A 608 -12.08 -10.21 7.17
CA TYR A 608 -12.88 -11.16 7.93
C TYR A 608 -11.97 -12.18 8.60
N TYR A 609 -12.16 -12.38 9.90
CA TYR A 609 -11.40 -13.33 10.70
C TYR A 609 -12.27 -14.54 10.97
N VAL A 610 -11.93 -15.68 10.39
CA VAL A 610 -12.71 -16.92 10.48
C VAL A 610 -12.00 -17.88 11.42
N ASP A 611 -12.67 -18.31 12.49
CA ASP A 611 -12.16 -19.38 13.34
C ASP A 611 -12.27 -20.71 12.62
N ARG A 612 -11.15 -21.37 12.36
CA ARG A 612 -11.11 -22.66 11.63
C ARG A 612 -11.86 -23.77 12.32
N ARG A 613 -11.98 -23.72 13.64
CA ARG A 613 -12.65 -24.78 14.41
C ARG A 613 -14.16 -24.67 14.27
N SER A 614 -14.71 -23.48 14.44
CA SER A 614 -16.15 -23.25 14.39
C SER A 614 -16.67 -22.94 13.00
N GLY A 615 -15.84 -22.40 12.11
CA GLY A 615 -16.22 -21.87 10.80
C GLY A 615 -16.99 -20.54 10.89
N PHE A 616 -16.99 -19.87 12.04
CA PHE A 616 -17.65 -18.58 12.24
C PHE A 616 -16.70 -17.42 12.00
N VAL A 617 -17.25 -16.31 11.51
CA VAL A 617 -16.58 -15.01 11.49
C VAL A 617 -16.57 -14.48 12.92
N VAL A 618 -15.39 -14.33 13.51
CA VAL A 618 -15.23 -13.87 14.90
C VAL A 618 -14.86 -12.39 14.99
N ARG A 619 -14.37 -11.81 13.90
CA ARG A 619 -14.02 -10.40 13.79
C ARG A 619 -14.18 -9.93 12.34
N HIS A 620 -14.60 -8.70 12.17
CA HIS A 620 -14.65 -7.98 10.88
C HIS A 620 -14.01 -6.62 11.09
N ILE A 621 -13.15 -6.20 10.17
CA ILE A 621 -12.51 -4.89 10.13
C ILE A 621 -12.75 -4.30 8.76
N TRP A 622 -13.07 -3.02 8.68
CA TRP A 622 -13.29 -2.34 7.41
C TRP A 622 -12.66 -0.95 7.38
N ARG A 623 -12.40 -0.49 6.16
CA ARG A 623 -12.03 0.89 5.85
C ARG A 623 -12.55 1.26 4.46
N TYR A 624 -13.40 2.28 4.43
CA TYR A 624 -14.02 2.80 3.23
C TYR A 624 -13.78 4.31 3.15
N GLU A 625 -13.54 4.78 1.94
CA GLU A 625 -13.49 6.20 1.62
C GLU A 625 -14.37 6.45 0.41
N GLU A 626 -15.38 7.30 0.58
CA GLU A 626 -16.43 7.54 -0.41
C GLU A 626 -16.53 9.06 -0.66
N VAL A 627 -16.50 9.47 -1.94
CA VAL A 627 -16.62 10.86 -2.35
C VAL A 627 -17.85 11.00 -3.24
N TYR A 628 -18.78 11.85 -2.83
CA TYR A 628 -20.05 12.09 -3.52
C TYR A 628 -20.02 13.38 -4.37
N ASP A 629 -20.91 13.47 -5.36
CA ASP A 629 -21.07 14.67 -6.20
C ASP A 629 -21.54 15.91 -5.43
N SER A 630 -22.14 15.71 -4.25
CA SER A 630 -22.43 16.75 -3.26
C SER A 630 -21.15 17.37 -2.64
N ASN A 631 -19.97 16.83 -2.96
CA ASN A 631 -18.70 17.02 -2.26
C ASN A 631 -18.68 16.51 -0.82
N GLU A 632 -19.65 15.67 -0.44
CA GLU A 632 -19.56 14.91 0.81
C GLU A 632 -18.43 13.89 0.71
N TYR A 633 -17.62 13.81 1.77
CA TYR A 633 -16.57 12.82 1.94
C TYR A 633 -16.91 11.98 3.17
N ALA A 634 -17.29 10.73 2.93
CA ALA A 634 -17.56 9.75 3.98
C ALA A 634 -16.32 8.87 4.14
N ALA A 635 -15.60 9.09 5.24
CA ALA A 635 -14.58 8.17 5.72
C ALA A 635 -15.22 7.29 6.78
N TYR A 636 -15.33 5.98 6.49
CA TYR A 636 -15.90 4.99 7.40
C TYR A 636 -14.87 3.91 7.70
N SER A 637 -14.47 3.79 8.96
CA SER A 637 -13.56 2.72 9.42
C SER A 637 -14.11 2.10 10.68
N GLY A 638 -13.76 0.84 10.94
CA GLY A 638 -14.18 0.23 12.18
C GLY A 638 -13.79 -1.23 12.30
N GLN A 639 -14.22 -1.80 13.42
CA GLN A 639 -14.06 -3.20 13.71
C GLN A 639 -15.21 -3.71 14.57
N GLU A 640 -15.54 -4.97 14.37
CA GLU A 640 -16.52 -5.72 15.14
C GLU A 640 -15.94 -7.03 15.60
N THR A 641 -16.31 -7.46 16.80
CA THR A 641 -16.04 -8.80 17.32
C THR A 641 -17.35 -9.51 17.60
N TYR A 642 -17.43 -10.75 17.12
CA TYR A 642 -18.64 -11.58 17.14
C TYR A 642 -18.47 -12.71 18.17
N GLY A 643 -19.50 -12.94 18.98
CA GLY A 643 -19.48 -13.94 20.04
C GLY A 643 -20.88 -14.31 20.54
N ASP A 644 -20.92 -15.05 21.65
CA ASP A 644 -22.16 -15.51 22.31
C ASP A 644 -23.16 -16.19 21.37
N TYR A 645 -22.65 -16.90 20.35
CA TYR A 645 -23.46 -17.62 19.36
C TYR A 645 -24.45 -18.58 20.02
N ASP A 646 -25.71 -18.50 19.61
CA ASP A 646 -26.85 -19.28 20.12
C ASP A 646 -27.18 -19.08 21.61
N GLN A 647 -26.54 -18.11 22.29
CA GLN A 647 -26.74 -17.84 23.73
C GLN A 647 -27.67 -16.65 24.00
N VAL A 648 -28.02 -15.90 22.96
CA VAL A 648 -28.83 -14.67 23.06
C VAL A 648 -30.27 -14.88 22.60
N LYS A 649 -31.17 -14.03 23.11
CA LYS A 649 -32.56 -13.90 22.63
C LYS A 649 -32.93 -12.43 22.60
N MET A 650 -33.51 -11.99 21.50
CA MET A 650 -33.92 -10.60 21.31
C MET A 650 -35.35 -10.54 20.76
N VAL A 651 -36.21 -9.74 21.41
CA VAL A 651 -37.52 -9.33 20.88
C VAL A 651 -37.68 -7.82 21.10
N ILE A 652 -38.19 -7.11 20.10
CA ILE A 652 -38.55 -5.69 20.23
C ILE A 652 -39.74 -5.59 21.21
N PRO A 653 -39.63 -4.84 22.33
CA PRO A 653 -40.74 -4.70 23.26
C PRO A 653 -41.92 -3.96 22.60
N ALA A 654 -43.14 -4.46 22.79
CA ALA A 654 -44.35 -3.86 22.20
C ALA A 654 -44.58 -2.39 22.59
N THR A 655 -44.10 -2.01 23.79
CA THR A 655 -44.15 -0.61 24.26
C THR A 655 -43.35 0.34 23.38
N ILE A 656 -42.31 -0.13 22.69
CA ILE A 656 -41.47 0.70 21.83
C ILE A 656 -42.23 1.09 20.56
N SER A 657 -42.88 0.12 19.91
CA SER A 657 -43.70 0.40 18.73
C SER A 657 -44.90 1.30 19.05
N GLU A 658 -45.47 1.18 20.25
CA GLU A 658 -46.54 2.06 20.74
C GLU A 658 -46.04 3.49 21.01
N GLN A 659 -44.85 3.64 21.60
CA GLN A 659 -44.27 4.95 21.93
C GLN A 659 -43.74 5.72 20.72
N ALA A 660 -43.31 5.02 19.67
CA ALA A 660 -42.77 5.65 18.48
C ALA A 660 -43.85 6.28 17.55
N GLY A 661 -45.13 5.95 17.78
CA GLY A 661 -46.27 6.48 17.03
C GLY A 661 -46.40 5.95 15.58
N GLU A 662 -47.63 5.86 15.07
CA GLU A 662 -47.88 5.71 13.63
C GLU A 662 -47.56 7.04 12.92
N GLU A 663 -46.80 6.99 11.82
CA GLU A 663 -46.57 8.15 10.94
C GLU A 663 -47.92 8.79 10.57
N LYS A 664 -47.99 10.12 10.68
CA LYS A 664 -49.08 10.92 10.11
C LYS A 664 -48.74 11.39 8.71
#